data_AF-A0A1W9V8L1-F1
#
_entry.id   AF-A0A1W9V8L1-F1
#
_cell.length_a   1.000
_cell.length_b   1.000
_cell.length_c   1.000
_cell.angle_alpha   90.00
_cell.angle_beta   90.00
_cell.angle_gamma   90.00
#
_symmetry.space_group_name_H-M   'P 1'
#
loop_
_entity.id
_entity.type
_entity.pdbx_description
1 polymer ?
#
loop_
_entity_poly.entity_id
_entity_poly.type
_entity_poly.pdbx_seq_one_letter_code
_entity_poly.pdbx_strand_id
1 'polypeptide(L)'
;MMPDGSYNISEERRETHGNPNRTMRFSLKIITPYPGKQSVTIKDPQWPEGIQKVSGPYTAQLTKQKDDGSFGTVLQVIYTLRSGGAGIYTIPPVTVIPRLSREIPGPLADPLSSRELFIPILQSDEKHLNYPLILGWEDVPASLYVGQSTALVLLMNNMEEIDLPETVSFPSPGGAILENTEGLGEIGFRGLDHLTLFNVPMDTWMLTPSREGTLTLQAANVSIAGVRRSTSRQSIKILPLPEAIRDSGALGDFNISLDLSARNIVPGSSLSLYIRIEGKGNLNYLNMPEPVFPEGLNPSVRETQELTAVPDGFEGFREKVYTLRPEVLNNYEITIPAYSWLNPQNGRVETRSESHLKFSVAGNLAVEGESSSFSFSLMPLNDSRNARGWTLYRNPFFYLLLLPGLIFLTFILTIKRIRPALLSVFFFSILFLSASDSIPEIPEWIGEAQIQFDKGAYPEALELYRENASGWNNNGTYLFNRAVLSFLSGEQSHGVLYLRRAMALMPMNHQIHESLGIMEDLMGLENQHRARFFVHPDILLLTFLLSLNATLISLAYCFLKKSSWPVILFSILLPLSLLSGGELFRTAWTLNRPLAVLEKRSVVKKIPEAIGSDWLSLPSAASVEYKKEVGEYILINTSYGLEGWVLKDNLLLLKERSHP
;
A
#
# COMPACT_ATOMS: atom_id res chain seq x y z
N MET A 1 -2.42 47.24 -18.62
CA MET A 1 -3.04 47.31 -17.28
C MET A 1 -4.49 47.71 -17.48
N MET A 2 -5.41 46.76 -17.33
CA MET A 2 -6.85 47.06 -17.36
C MET A 2 -7.24 47.82 -16.09
N PRO A 3 -8.17 48.78 -16.15
CA PRO A 3 -8.66 49.45 -14.96
C PRO A 3 -9.58 48.49 -14.19
N ASP A 4 -9.32 48.40 -12.89
CA ASP A 4 -10.15 47.71 -11.91
C ASP A 4 -11.62 48.12 -12.05
N GLY A 5 -12.45 47.17 -12.52
CA GLY A 5 -13.89 47.24 -12.35
C GLY A 5 -14.20 47.13 -10.86
N SER A 6 -14.19 48.23 -10.13
CA SER A 6 -14.55 48.27 -8.72
C SER A 6 -16.02 47.85 -8.54
N TYR A 7 -16.19 46.66 -7.97
CA TYR A 7 -17.46 46.08 -7.55
C TYR A 7 -17.93 46.78 -6.28
N ASN A 8 -19.21 47.18 -6.25
CA ASN A 8 -19.82 47.63 -5.00
C ASN A 8 -21.12 46.84 -4.83
N ILE A 9 -21.03 45.75 -4.06
CA ILE A 9 -22.22 45.05 -3.55
C ILE A 9 -22.78 45.95 -2.45
N SER A 10 -23.70 46.84 -2.81
CA SER A 10 -24.52 47.52 -1.80
C SER A 10 -25.60 46.55 -1.34
N GLU A 11 -25.33 45.88 -0.22
CA GLU A 11 -26.35 45.20 0.59
C GLU A 11 -27.36 46.24 1.06
N GLU A 12 -28.52 46.31 0.41
CA GLU A 12 -29.70 46.90 1.05
C GLU A 12 -30.39 45.78 1.83
N ARG A 13 -29.88 45.52 3.06
CA ARG A 13 -30.50 44.61 4.02
C ARG A 13 -31.87 45.14 4.41
N ARG A 14 -32.93 44.58 3.83
CA ARG A 14 -34.24 44.58 4.47
C ARG A 14 -34.36 43.34 5.33
N GLU A 15 -34.16 43.55 6.62
CA GLU A 15 -34.38 42.58 7.69
C GLU A 15 -35.76 41.92 7.56
N THR A 16 -35.80 40.60 7.47
CA THR A 16 -37.00 39.85 7.84
C THR A 16 -36.59 38.56 8.55
N HIS A 17 -37.08 38.39 9.77
CA HIS A 17 -36.74 37.32 10.70
C HIS A 17 -37.27 35.94 10.23
N GLY A 18 -36.48 34.89 10.46
CA GLY A 18 -36.96 33.53 10.75
C GLY A 18 -36.93 32.47 9.62
N ASN A 19 -36.42 31.29 9.99
CA ASN A 19 -36.45 29.95 9.35
C ASN A 19 -35.26 29.57 8.44
N PRO A 20 -34.46 28.51 8.77
CA PRO A 20 -33.29 28.05 7.98
C PRO A 20 -33.61 27.52 6.57
N ASN A 21 -34.87 27.27 6.24
CA ASN A 21 -35.32 26.88 4.88
C ASN A 21 -35.81 28.06 4.02
N ARG A 22 -35.55 29.32 4.41
CA ARG A 22 -36.04 30.47 3.63
C ARG A 22 -35.13 30.79 2.46
N THR A 23 -35.73 30.77 1.28
CA THR A 23 -35.18 31.37 0.05
C THR A 23 -34.83 32.84 0.30
N MET A 24 -33.57 33.24 0.09
CA MET A 24 -33.14 34.62 0.27
C MET A 24 -33.24 35.38 -1.05
N ARG A 25 -33.85 36.56 -1.03
CA ARG A 25 -33.84 37.47 -2.19
C ARG A 25 -32.70 38.46 -2.06
N PHE A 26 -31.90 38.61 -3.10
CA PHE A 26 -30.79 39.55 -3.14
C PHE A 26 -30.68 40.20 -4.53
N SER A 27 -29.97 41.32 -4.59
CA SER A 27 -29.78 42.06 -5.84
C SER A 27 -28.32 41.97 -6.29
N LEU A 28 -28.09 41.44 -7.48
CA LEU A 28 -26.78 41.45 -8.13
C LEU A 28 -26.66 42.72 -8.98
N LYS A 29 -25.72 43.61 -8.62
CA LYS A 29 -25.48 44.88 -9.32
C LYS A 29 -24.12 44.82 -10.03
N ILE A 30 -24.13 44.92 -11.35
CA ILE A 30 -22.93 44.86 -12.21
C ILE A 30 -22.71 46.25 -12.82
N ILE A 31 -21.54 46.82 -12.59
CA ILE A 31 -21.18 48.13 -13.14
C ILE A 31 -20.38 47.92 -14.42
N THR A 32 -20.78 48.59 -15.50
CA THR A 32 -20.13 48.49 -16.80
C THR A 32 -19.49 49.84 -17.17
N PRO A 33 -18.44 49.87 -18.01
CA PRO A 33 -17.81 51.13 -18.43
C PRO A 33 -18.64 51.93 -19.45
N TYR A 34 -19.79 51.40 -19.90
CA TYR A 34 -20.62 52.04 -20.93
C TYR A 34 -21.59 53.06 -20.32
N PRO A 35 -21.90 54.17 -21.03
CA PRO A 35 -22.67 55.28 -20.45
C PRO A 35 -24.19 55.08 -20.47
N GLY A 36 -24.75 54.14 -21.25
CA GLY A 36 -26.20 53.99 -21.36
C GLY A 36 -26.68 52.65 -21.92
N LYS A 37 -27.94 52.32 -21.65
CA LYS A 37 -28.57 51.06 -22.11
C LYS A 37 -28.58 50.92 -23.64
N GLN A 38 -28.71 52.04 -24.35
CA GLN A 38 -28.82 52.05 -25.80
C GLN A 38 -27.53 51.61 -26.51
N SER A 39 -26.37 51.72 -25.84
CA SER A 39 -25.07 51.36 -26.40
C SER A 39 -24.65 49.91 -26.17
N VAL A 40 -25.49 49.07 -25.54
CA VAL A 40 -25.13 47.69 -25.19
C VAL A 40 -26.30 46.70 -25.28
N THR A 41 -25.98 45.43 -25.54
CA THR A 41 -26.84 44.26 -25.35
C THR A 41 -26.30 43.47 -24.16
N ILE A 42 -27.15 43.13 -23.20
CA ILE A 42 -26.77 42.31 -22.05
C ILE A 42 -27.19 40.88 -22.36
N LYS A 43 -26.25 39.93 -22.30
CA LYS A 43 -26.53 38.50 -22.41
C LYS A 43 -26.65 37.93 -21.00
N ASP A 44 -27.83 37.41 -20.67
CA ASP A 44 -28.06 36.74 -19.38
C ASP A 44 -27.15 35.49 -19.27
N PRO A 45 -26.52 35.25 -18.10
CA PRO A 45 -25.79 34.02 -17.85
C PRO A 45 -26.76 32.85 -17.67
N GLN A 46 -26.25 31.63 -17.78
CA GLN A 46 -26.97 30.46 -17.26
C GLN A 46 -26.92 30.50 -15.73
N TRP A 47 -28.06 30.67 -15.09
CA TRP A 47 -28.12 30.73 -13.63
C TRP A 47 -27.82 29.35 -13.03
N PRO A 48 -26.98 29.27 -11.98
CA PRO A 48 -26.61 28.01 -11.36
C PRO A 48 -27.81 27.37 -10.66
N GLU A 49 -27.76 26.05 -10.45
CA GLU A 49 -28.78 25.33 -9.72
C GLU A 49 -28.97 25.91 -8.30
N GLY A 50 -30.22 26.06 -7.88
CA GLY A 50 -30.55 26.72 -6.61
C GLY A 50 -30.55 28.26 -6.66
N ILE A 51 -30.20 28.91 -7.77
CA ILE A 51 -30.41 30.35 -7.97
C ILE A 51 -31.48 30.58 -9.03
N GLN A 52 -32.56 31.27 -8.65
CA GLN A 52 -33.63 31.65 -9.56
C GLN A 52 -33.60 33.16 -9.83
N LYS A 53 -33.59 33.54 -11.10
CA LYS A 53 -33.85 34.92 -11.52
C LYS A 53 -35.32 35.26 -11.28
N VAL A 54 -35.58 36.22 -10.38
CA VAL A 54 -36.93 36.73 -10.10
C VAL A 54 -37.29 37.83 -11.09
N SER A 55 -36.36 38.75 -11.35
CA SER A 55 -36.56 39.88 -12.26
C SER A 55 -35.25 40.51 -12.76
N GLY A 56 -35.33 41.27 -13.85
CA GLY A 56 -34.18 41.94 -14.52
C GLY A 56 -33.90 41.39 -15.94
N PRO A 57 -32.80 41.79 -16.59
CA PRO A 57 -31.88 42.84 -16.17
C PRO A 57 -32.54 44.22 -16.20
N TYR A 58 -32.55 44.91 -15.06
CA TYR A 58 -32.83 46.35 -15.01
C TYR A 58 -31.54 47.11 -15.26
N THR A 59 -31.65 48.33 -15.77
CA THR A 59 -30.48 49.17 -16.05
C THR A 59 -30.68 50.56 -15.49
N ALA A 60 -29.69 51.06 -14.75
CA ALA A 60 -29.66 52.42 -14.22
C ALA A 60 -28.36 53.11 -14.66
N GLN A 61 -28.40 54.42 -14.90
CA GLN A 61 -27.19 55.22 -15.09
C GLN A 61 -26.70 55.67 -13.72
N LEU A 62 -25.40 55.59 -13.50
CA LEU A 62 -24.75 55.97 -12.25
C LEU A 62 -23.58 56.89 -12.58
N THR A 63 -23.47 58.02 -11.88
CA THR A 63 -22.31 58.90 -12.01
C THR A 63 -21.23 58.40 -11.07
N LYS A 64 -20.06 58.03 -11.62
CA LYS A 64 -18.92 57.54 -10.85
C LYS A 64 -17.71 58.45 -11.09
N GLN A 65 -17.03 58.81 -10.01
CA GLN A 65 -15.76 59.51 -10.11
C GLN A 65 -14.70 58.54 -10.64
N LYS A 66 -14.00 58.95 -11.70
CA LYS A 66 -12.87 58.21 -12.29
C LYS A 66 -11.59 58.48 -11.49
N ASP A 67 -10.57 57.67 -11.72
CA ASP A 67 -9.27 57.78 -11.03
C ASP A 67 -8.54 59.12 -11.29
N ASP A 68 -8.92 59.82 -12.36
CA ASP A 68 -8.44 61.18 -12.70
C ASP A 68 -9.20 62.32 -11.98
N GLY A 69 -10.15 61.98 -11.10
CA GLY A 69 -10.99 62.93 -10.36
C GLY A 69 -12.20 63.46 -11.13
N SER A 70 -12.35 63.14 -12.42
CA SER A 70 -13.49 63.54 -13.25
C SER A 70 -14.70 62.62 -13.05
N PHE A 71 -15.92 63.13 -13.31
CA PHE A 71 -17.14 62.32 -13.21
C PHE A 71 -17.50 61.70 -14.57
N GLY A 72 -17.66 60.37 -14.61
CA GLY A 72 -18.15 59.63 -15.76
C GLY A 72 -19.53 59.03 -15.50
N THR A 73 -20.38 58.96 -16.53
CA THR A 73 -21.62 58.17 -16.47
C THR A 73 -21.32 56.72 -16.82
N VAL A 74 -21.71 55.79 -15.94
CA VAL A 74 -21.59 54.35 -16.13
C VAL A 74 -22.96 53.69 -16.05
N LEU A 75 -23.12 52.54 -16.70
CA LEU A 75 -24.35 51.77 -16.70
C LEU A 75 -24.24 50.66 -15.65
N GLN A 76 -25.21 50.65 -14.73
CA GLN A 76 -25.40 49.61 -13.74
C GLN A 76 -26.51 48.65 -14.21
N VAL A 77 -26.19 47.37 -14.28
CA VAL A 77 -27.12 46.27 -14.58
C VAL A 77 -27.52 45.61 -13.26
N ILE A 78 -28.82 45.44 -13.03
CA ILE A 78 -29.36 44.93 -11.77
C ILE A 78 -30.23 43.71 -12.03
N TYR A 79 -29.91 42.61 -11.35
CA TYR A 79 -30.75 41.40 -11.30
C TYR A 79 -31.29 41.22 -9.89
N THR A 80 -32.56 40.83 -9.78
CA THR A 80 -33.12 40.34 -8.52
C THR A 80 -33.14 38.83 -8.57
N LEU A 81 -32.39 38.21 -7.66
CA LEU A 81 -32.20 36.78 -7.58
C LEU A 81 -32.83 36.24 -6.29
N ARG A 82 -33.19 34.96 -6.31
CA ARG A 82 -33.68 34.21 -5.17
C ARG A 82 -32.88 32.92 -5.03
N SER A 83 -32.34 32.66 -3.84
CA SER A 83 -31.66 31.40 -3.54
C SER A 83 -32.62 30.30 -3.09
N GLY A 84 -32.21 29.05 -3.26
CA GLY A 84 -32.90 27.86 -2.77
C GLY A 84 -32.59 27.54 -1.32
N GLY A 85 -31.49 28.07 -0.77
CA GLY A 85 -31.08 27.87 0.62
C GLY A 85 -29.75 28.58 0.94
N ALA A 86 -29.18 28.22 2.09
CA ALA A 86 -27.81 28.61 2.45
C ALA A 86 -26.79 27.77 1.67
N GLY A 87 -25.67 28.38 1.29
CA GLY A 87 -24.64 27.74 0.47
C GLY A 87 -23.80 28.74 -0.31
N ILE A 88 -22.78 28.24 -1.00
CA ILE A 88 -21.90 29.04 -1.84
C ILE A 88 -22.31 28.83 -3.29
N TYR A 89 -22.81 29.88 -3.93
CA TYR A 89 -23.29 29.84 -5.31
C TYR A 89 -22.30 30.54 -6.24
N THR A 90 -21.91 29.86 -7.32
CA THR A 90 -21.03 30.43 -8.36
C THR A 90 -21.89 31.00 -9.49
N ILE A 91 -21.89 32.31 -9.64
CA ILE A 91 -22.56 33.00 -10.74
C ILE A 91 -21.59 33.12 -11.92
N PRO A 92 -21.92 32.57 -13.10
CA PRO A 92 -21.09 32.70 -14.28
C PRO A 92 -20.93 34.15 -14.76
N PRO A 93 -19.91 34.45 -15.56
CA PRO A 93 -19.70 35.75 -16.16
C PRO A 93 -20.93 36.29 -16.88
N VAL A 94 -21.31 37.54 -16.59
CA VAL A 94 -22.31 38.26 -17.37
C VAL A 94 -21.62 39.00 -18.50
N THR A 95 -22.00 38.71 -19.74
CA THR A 95 -21.41 39.34 -20.93
C THR A 95 -22.24 40.53 -21.38
N VAL A 96 -21.56 41.65 -21.59
CA VAL A 96 -22.10 42.91 -22.12
C VAL A 96 -21.48 43.14 -23.49
N ILE A 97 -22.33 43.13 -24.52
CA ILE A 97 -21.94 43.25 -25.92
C ILE A 97 -22.25 44.68 -26.38
N PRO A 98 -21.27 45.50 -26.80
CA PRO A 98 -21.54 46.84 -27.30
C PRO A 98 -22.36 46.80 -28.60
N ARG A 99 -23.30 47.75 -28.74
CA ARG A 99 -24.09 47.95 -29.96
C ARG A 99 -23.47 49.06 -30.80
N LEU A 100 -23.41 48.85 -32.11
CA LEU A 100 -23.17 49.90 -33.09
C LEU A 100 -24.28 50.95 -32.97
N SER A 101 -23.92 52.16 -32.52
CA SER A 101 -24.80 53.31 -32.57
C SER A 101 -24.38 54.22 -33.73
N ARG A 102 -25.33 54.73 -34.52
CA ARG A 102 -25.05 55.62 -35.67
C ARG A 102 -24.33 56.92 -35.28
N GLU A 103 -24.29 57.26 -34.00
CA GLU A 103 -23.77 58.52 -33.45
C GLU A 103 -22.35 58.44 -32.88
N ILE A 104 -21.70 57.26 -32.84
CA ILE A 104 -20.33 57.11 -32.32
C ILE A 104 -19.46 56.39 -33.38
N PRO A 105 -18.66 57.10 -34.17
CA PRO A 105 -17.74 56.48 -35.12
C PRO A 105 -16.50 55.97 -34.38
N GLY A 106 -16.31 54.65 -34.33
CA GLY A 106 -15.14 54.00 -33.76
C GLY A 106 -15.17 52.47 -33.99
N PRO A 107 -14.03 51.77 -33.85
CA PRO A 107 -14.00 50.31 -33.93
C PRO A 107 -14.92 49.69 -32.86
N LEU A 108 -15.56 48.56 -33.19
CA LEU A 108 -16.41 47.83 -32.25
C LEU A 108 -15.57 47.46 -31.03
N ALA A 109 -15.93 47.94 -29.83
CA ALA A 109 -15.27 47.50 -28.62
C ALA A 109 -15.53 46.00 -28.42
N ASP A 110 -14.55 45.26 -27.90
CA ASP A 110 -14.71 43.84 -27.63
C ASP A 110 -15.81 43.61 -26.57
N PRO A 111 -16.57 42.49 -26.64
CA PRO A 111 -17.49 42.10 -25.58
C PRO A 111 -16.79 42.01 -24.23
N LEU A 112 -17.38 42.63 -23.21
CA LEU A 112 -16.87 42.60 -21.85
C LEU A 112 -17.64 41.56 -21.04
N SER A 113 -16.92 40.63 -20.40
CA SER A 113 -17.49 39.66 -19.47
C SER A 113 -17.04 39.98 -18.05
N SER A 114 -17.94 39.86 -17.08
CA SER A 114 -17.55 39.93 -15.67
C SER A 114 -16.66 38.74 -15.29
N ARG A 115 -16.00 38.80 -14.12
CA ARG A 115 -15.45 37.59 -13.52
C ARG A 115 -16.57 36.69 -13.01
N GLU A 116 -16.25 35.42 -12.76
CA GLU A 116 -17.08 34.54 -11.95
C GLU A 116 -17.21 35.12 -10.55
N LEU A 117 -18.41 35.03 -9.98
CA LEU A 117 -18.71 35.58 -8.67
C LEU A 117 -19.17 34.46 -7.73
N PHE A 118 -18.52 34.36 -6.57
CA PHE A 118 -18.92 33.45 -5.51
C PHE A 118 -19.78 34.21 -4.51
N ILE A 119 -21.00 33.76 -4.29
CA ILE A 119 -21.94 34.37 -3.35
C ILE A 119 -22.20 33.39 -2.21
N PRO A 120 -21.61 33.61 -1.03
CA PRO A 120 -22.01 32.89 0.18
C PRO A 120 -23.37 33.42 0.63
N ILE A 121 -24.31 32.50 0.83
CA ILE A 121 -25.63 32.78 1.41
C ILE A 121 -25.68 32.10 2.75
N LEU A 122 -25.75 32.91 3.80
CA LEU A 122 -25.66 32.50 5.19
C LEU A 122 -27.05 32.25 5.79
N GLN A 123 -27.10 31.39 6.81
CA GLN A 123 -28.25 31.28 7.70
C GLN A 123 -28.32 32.46 8.68
N SER A 124 -29.48 32.66 9.30
CA SER A 124 -29.74 33.83 10.16
C SER A 124 -28.85 33.89 11.41
N ASP A 125 -28.34 32.74 11.86
CA ASP A 125 -27.46 32.56 13.01
C ASP A 125 -25.96 32.61 12.64
N GLU A 126 -25.62 32.76 11.36
CA GLU A 126 -24.24 32.78 10.85
C GLU A 126 -23.73 34.20 10.55
N LYS A 127 -24.37 35.24 11.09
CA LYS A 127 -24.05 36.63 10.73
C LYS A 127 -22.60 37.04 11.02
N HIS A 128 -21.93 36.32 11.93
CA HIS A 128 -20.52 36.50 12.30
C HIS A 128 -19.56 35.66 11.44
N LEU A 129 -20.07 34.79 10.57
CA LEU A 129 -19.27 33.95 9.69
C LEU A 129 -19.21 34.55 8.28
N ASN A 130 -18.14 34.24 7.56
CA ASN A 130 -17.98 34.64 6.16
C ASN A 130 -18.64 33.64 5.19
N TYR A 131 -18.72 32.37 5.59
CA TYR A 131 -19.20 31.26 4.77
C TYR A 131 -20.21 30.38 5.52
N PRO A 132 -21.19 29.79 4.81
CA PRO A 132 -22.24 29.01 5.44
C PRO A 132 -21.75 27.62 5.81
N LEU A 133 -21.93 27.23 7.06
CA LEU A 133 -21.54 25.93 7.57
C LEU A 133 -22.61 24.89 7.21
N ILE A 134 -22.22 23.87 6.45
CA ILE A 134 -23.14 22.82 5.98
C ILE A 134 -22.69 21.47 6.52
N LEU A 135 -23.51 20.92 7.42
CA LEU A 135 -23.32 19.59 7.99
C LEU A 135 -23.94 18.53 7.08
N GLY A 136 -23.19 17.50 6.74
CA GLY A 136 -23.65 16.38 5.92
C GLY A 136 -22.91 15.09 6.23
N TRP A 137 -23.44 13.98 5.74
CA TRP A 137 -22.72 12.70 5.79
C TRP A 137 -21.86 12.54 4.54
N GLU A 138 -20.69 11.94 4.70
CA GLU A 138 -19.88 11.43 3.59
C GLU A 138 -20.50 10.13 3.08
N ASP A 139 -20.88 10.08 1.80
CA ASP A 139 -21.29 8.90 1.04
C ASP A 139 -22.00 7.79 1.82
N VAL A 140 -23.21 8.08 2.30
CA VAL A 140 -24.05 7.07 2.97
C VAL A 140 -24.48 6.01 1.95
N PRO A 141 -24.21 4.72 2.19
CA PRO A 141 -24.56 3.67 1.25
C PRO A 141 -26.08 3.52 1.12
N ALA A 142 -26.57 3.33 -0.10
CA ALA A 142 -27.99 3.12 -0.35
C ALA A 142 -28.50 1.78 0.21
N SER A 143 -27.63 0.77 0.25
CA SER A 143 -27.93 -0.56 0.78
C SER A 143 -26.74 -1.25 1.42
N LEU A 144 -26.98 -2.08 2.42
CA LEU A 144 -26.00 -2.91 3.12
C LEU A 144 -26.57 -4.31 3.37
N TYR A 145 -25.72 -5.31 3.56
CA TYR A 145 -26.15 -6.61 4.10
C TYR A 145 -26.25 -6.58 5.63
N VAL A 146 -27.07 -7.46 6.20
CA VAL A 146 -27.02 -7.72 7.66
C VAL A 146 -25.60 -8.14 8.05
N GLY A 147 -25.04 -7.51 9.07
CA GLY A 147 -23.68 -7.74 9.56
C GLY A 147 -22.58 -7.02 8.78
N GLN A 148 -22.91 -6.27 7.72
CA GLN A 148 -21.91 -5.49 6.98
C GLN A 148 -21.50 -4.24 7.76
N SER A 149 -20.22 -4.15 8.13
CA SER A 149 -19.67 -2.96 8.80
C SER A 149 -19.29 -1.89 7.77
N THR A 150 -19.64 -0.62 8.02
CA THR A 150 -19.25 0.53 7.20
C THR A 150 -19.10 1.78 8.05
N ALA A 151 -18.16 2.65 7.69
CA ALA A 151 -17.96 3.92 8.37
C ALA A 151 -19.01 4.96 7.94
N LEU A 152 -19.54 5.69 8.91
CA LEU A 152 -20.35 6.89 8.72
C LEU A 152 -19.51 8.09 9.16
N VAL A 153 -19.02 8.87 8.20
CA VAL A 153 -18.25 10.08 8.47
C VAL A 153 -19.18 11.29 8.42
N LEU A 154 -19.20 12.07 9.50
CA LEU A 154 -19.97 13.30 9.56
C LEU A 154 -19.07 14.48 9.19
N LEU A 155 -19.35 15.17 8.08
CA LEU A 155 -18.54 16.25 7.55
C LEU A 155 -19.18 17.61 7.77
N MET A 156 -18.38 18.57 8.25
CA MET A 156 -18.70 19.99 8.18
C MET A 156 -18.02 20.63 6.98
N ASN A 157 -18.80 21.21 6.08
CA ASN A 157 -18.30 21.83 4.86
C ASN A 157 -18.22 23.36 4.99
N ASN A 158 -17.35 23.94 4.15
CA ASN A 158 -17.12 25.39 4.00
C ASN A 158 -16.50 26.06 5.24
N MET A 159 -15.66 25.36 5.99
CA MET A 159 -14.95 25.94 7.13
C MET A 159 -13.77 26.81 6.65
N GLU A 160 -13.60 27.99 7.22
CA GLU A 160 -12.46 28.88 6.89
C GLU A 160 -11.19 28.49 7.67
N GLU A 161 -11.37 27.97 8.89
CA GLU A 161 -10.31 27.44 9.76
C GLU A 161 -10.73 26.04 10.24
N ILE A 162 -9.76 25.20 10.59
CA ILE A 162 -10.02 23.84 11.09
C ILE A 162 -10.21 23.91 12.61
N ASP A 163 -11.48 23.84 13.03
CA ASP A 163 -11.88 23.85 14.43
C ASP A 163 -12.51 22.52 14.84
N LEU A 164 -12.36 22.18 16.13
CA LEU A 164 -13.03 21.02 16.72
C LEU A 164 -14.47 21.40 17.15
N PRO A 165 -15.43 20.47 17.04
CA PRO A 165 -16.80 20.73 17.48
C PRO A 165 -16.89 20.86 19.01
N GLU A 166 -17.77 21.73 19.49
CA GLU A 166 -18.08 21.88 20.92
C GLU A 166 -18.86 20.67 21.44
N THR A 167 -19.82 20.20 20.63
CA THR A 167 -20.61 19.00 20.91
C THR A 167 -20.97 18.30 19.61
N VAL A 168 -20.92 16.98 19.62
CA VAL A 168 -21.47 16.12 18.58
C VAL A 168 -22.44 15.14 19.24
N SER A 169 -23.62 14.99 18.64
CA SER A 169 -24.62 14.04 19.12
C SER A 169 -25.29 13.33 17.94
N PHE A 170 -25.21 12.01 17.95
CA PHE A 170 -25.86 11.16 16.97
C PHE A 170 -26.54 9.98 17.69
N PRO A 171 -27.88 9.89 17.67
CA PRO A 171 -28.57 8.83 18.38
C PRO A 171 -28.41 7.49 17.63
N SER A 172 -28.12 6.43 18.40
CA SER A 172 -27.95 5.09 17.84
C SER A 172 -29.21 4.63 17.07
N PRO A 173 -29.09 4.23 15.79
CA PRO A 173 -30.22 3.79 15.00
C PRO A 173 -30.70 2.40 15.46
N GLY A 174 -32.01 2.24 15.63
CA GLY A 174 -32.60 0.96 16.03
C GLY A 174 -32.37 -0.12 14.96
N GLY A 175 -31.79 -1.26 15.35
CA GLY A 175 -31.50 -2.38 14.44
C GLY A 175 -30.12 -2.34 13.79
N ALA A 176 -29.19 -1.54 14.34
CA ALA A 176 -27.77 -1.61 14.03
C ALA A 176 -26.94 -1.41 15.30
N ILE A 177 -25.72 -1.92 15.29
CA ILE A 177 -24.66 -1.59 16.24
C ILE A 177 -23.96 -0.35 15.71
N LEU A 178 -23.65 0.59 16.61
CA LEU A 178 -22.96 1.82 16.28
C LEU A 178 -21.80 2.00 17.28
N GLU A 179 -20.58 2.01 16.76
CA GLU A 179 -19.34 2.16 17.55
C GLU A 179 -18.65 3.46 17.11
N ASN A 180 -18.11 4.25 18.04
CA ASN A 180 -17.29 5.41 17.66
C ASN A 180 -15.92 4.92 17.18
N THR A 181 -15.43 5.47 16.07
CA THR A 181 -14.13 5.15 15.48
C THR A 181 -13.38 6.43 15.13
N GLU A 182 -12.17 6.56 15.67
CA GLU A 182 -11.30 7.70 15.37
C GLU A 182 -10.48 7.47 14.08
N GLY A 183 -10.06 8.57 13.44
CA GLY A 183 -9.08 8.53 12.35
C GLY A 183 -9.63 8.14 10.98
N LEU A 184 -10.95 8.16 10.80
CA LEU A 184 -11.61 7.92 9.52
C LEU A 184 -12.26 9.20 8.98
N GLY A 185 -12.03 9.46 7.68
CA GLY A 185 -12.42 10.68 6.98
C GLY A 185 -11.20 11.56 6.66
N GLU A 186 -11.18 12.16 5.47
CA GLU A 186 -10.10 13.07 5.06
C GLU A 186 -10.54 14.54 5.17
N ILE A 187 -9.61 15.43 5.55
CA ILE A 187 -9.87 16.87 5.49
C ILE A 187 -9.79 17.29 4.02
N GLY A 188 -10.95 17.54 3.43
CA GLY A 188 -11.04 18.07 2.08
C GLY A 188 -10.71 19.56 2.04
N PHE A 189 -10.19 20.02 0.91
CA PHE A 189 -9.93 21.45 0.67
C PHE A 189 -10.54 21.89 -0.67
N ARG A 190 -11.12 23.09 -0.68
CA ARG A 190 -11.70 23.71 -1.87
C ARG A 190 -11.18 25.14 -2.00
N GLY A 191 -10.44 25.39 -3.08
CA GLY A 191 -10.01 26.74 -3.44
C GLY A 191 -11.18 27.59 -3.96
N LEU A 192 -11.30 28.79 -3.44
CA LEU A 192 -12.27 29.84 -3.81
C LEU A 192 -11.49 31.13 -4.03
N ASP A 193 -11.06 31.36 -5.28
CA ASP A 193 -10.20 32.48 -5.69
C ASP A 193 -8.88 32.53 -4.90
N HIS A 194 -8.79 33.37 -3.85
CA HIS A 194 -7.63 33.54 -2.98
C HIS A 194 -7.79 32.89 -1.59
N LEU A 195 -8.93 32.22 -1.33
CA LEU A 195 -9.26 31.60 -0.05
C LEU A 195 -9.36 30.08 -0.20
N THR A 196 -9.06 29.36 0.86
CA THR A 196 -9.23 27.90 0.92
C THR A 196 -10.27 27.59 1.97
N LEU A 197 -11.31 26.85 1.59
CA LEU A 197 -12.28 26.32 2.53
C LEU A 197 -12.00 24.84 2.79
N PHE A 198 -12.24 24.42 4.02
CA PHE A 198 -12.04 23.06 4.50
C PHE A 198 -13.37 22.33 4.65
N ASN A 199 -13.33 21.03 4.36
CA ASN A 199 -14.36 20.08 4.71
C ASN A 199 -13.77 19.17 5.79
N VAL A 200 -14.26 19.28 7.01
CA VAL A 200 -13.62 18.68 8.19
C VAL A 200 -14.53 17.57 8.75
N PRO A 201 -14.00 16.35 8.98
CA PRO A 201 -14.69 15.32 9.75
C PRO A 201 -14.94 15.78 11.18
N MET A 202 -16.21 15.81 11.59
CA MET A 202 -16.65 16.20 12.93
C MET A 202 -16.62 15.02 13.89
N ASP A 203 -17.03 13.84 13.44
CA ASP A 203 -17.01 12.58 14.19
C ASP A 203 -17.27 11.43 13.21
N THR A 204 -16.86 10.21 13.57
CA THR A 204 -16.99 9.03 12.71
C THR A 204 -17.45 7.82 13.50
N TRP A 205 -18.36 7.04 12.91
CA TRP A 205 -18.87 5.83 13.54
C TRP A 205 -18.80 4.62 12.62
N MET A 206 -18.54 3.45 13.19
CA MET A 206 -18.75 2.18 12.52
C MET A 206 -20.18 1.73 12.71
N LEU A 207 -20.91 1.58 11.61
CA LEU A 207 -22.27 1.08 11.57
C LEU A 207 -22.28 -0.38 11.12
N THR A 208 -22.88 -1.26 11.93
CA THR A 208 -23.09 -2.67 11.58
C THR A 208 -24.57 -3.04 11.75
N PRO A 209 -25.35 -3.14 10.66
CA PRO A 209 -26.77 -3.52 10.71
C PRO A 209 -26.98 -4.92 11.29
N SER A 210 -27.97 -5.11 12.15
CA SER A 210 -28.24 -6.39 12.82
C SER A 210 -29.54 -7.07 12.37
N ARG A 211 -30.36 -6.41 11.55
CA ARG A 211 -31.61 -6.96 11.02
C ARG A 211 -31.95 -6.42 9.65
N GLU A 212 -32.67 -7.22 8.86
CA GLU A 212 -33.17 -6.85 7.53
C GLU A 212 -34.25 -5.76 7.61
N GLY A 213 -34.44 -5.04 6.50
CA GLY A 213 -35.48 -4.03 6.35
C GLY A 213 -34.94 -2.65 6.00
N THR A 214 -35.53 -1.60 6.58
CA THR A 214 -35.08 -0.22 6.36
C THR A 214 -34.50 0.33 7.66
N LEU A 215 -33.21 0.64 7.64
CA LEU A 215 -32.51 1.29 8.74
C LEU A 215 -32.59 2.80 8.55
N THR A 216 -33.09 3.52 9.55
CA THR A 216 -33.25 4.98 9.48
C THR A 216 -32.24 5.68 10.36
N LEU A 217 -31.30 6.40 9.74
CA LEU A 217 -30.38 7.30 10.43
C LEU A 217 -31.13 8.57 10.83
N GLN A 218 -31.18 8.85 12.13
CA GLN A 218 -31.76 10.10 12.62
C GLN A 218 -30.80 11.28 12.32
N ALA A 219 -31.26 12.50 12.55
CA ALA A 219 -30.40 13.68 12.43
C ALA A 219 -29.27 13.63 13.47
N ALA A 220 -28.03 13.72 12.99
CA ALA A 220 -26.87 14.07 13.82
C ALA A 220 -26.87 15.57 14.07
N ASN A 221 -26.46 16.02 15.26
CA ASN A 221 -26.38 17.43 15.60
C ASN A 221 -24.97 17.79 16.05
N VAL A 222 -24.47 18.91 15.53
CA VAL A 222 -23.15 19.47 15.86
C VAL A 222 -23.32 20.91 16.31
N SER A 223 -22.66 21.28 17.41
CA SER A 223 -22.44 22.67 17.81
C SER A 223 -20.99 23.05 17.53
N ILE A 224 -20.76 24.11 16.78
CA ILE A 224 -19.43 24.61 16.43
C ILE A 224 -19.52 26.09 16.09
N ALA A 225 -18.50 26.88 16.46
CA ALA A 225 -18.45 28.32 16.20
C ALA A 225 -19.73 29.08 16.66
N GLY A 226 -20.34 28.64 17.77
CA GLY A 226 -21.59 29.21 18.29
C GLY A 226 -22.85 28.96 17.47
N VAL A 227 -22.82 28.11 16.44
CA VAL A 227 -23.98 27.70 15.65
C VAL A 227 -24.28 26.21 15.81
N ARG A 228 -25.55 25.83 15.62
CA ARG A 228 -25.98 24.43 15.67
C ARG A 228 -26.45 23.94 14.32
N ARG A 229 -25.87 22.86 13.82
CA ARG A 229 -26.23 22.23 12.55
C ARG A 229 -26.74 20.82 12.77
N SER A 230 -27.66 20.41 11.92
CA SER A 230 -28.26 19.08 11.96
C SER A 230 -28.29 18.48 10.56
N THR A 231 -27.99 17.18 10.45
CA THR A 231 -28.16 16.47 9.18
C THR A 231 -29.63 16.16 8.92
N SER A 232 -29.96 15.85 7.66
CA SER A 232 -31.25 15.28 7.31
C SER A 232 -31.32 13.80 7.70
N ARG A 233 -32.54 13.30 7.96
CA ARG A 233 -32.78 11.87 8.16
C ARG A 233 -32.45 11.12 6.88
N GLN A 234 -31.70 10.03 6.99
CA GLN A 234 -31.38 9.15 5.87
C GLN A 234 -31.91 7.74 6.10
N SER A 235 -32.11 6.99 5.02
CA SER A 235 -32.60 5.61 5.07
C SER A 235 -31.70 4.70 4.24
N ILE A 236 -31.28 3.59 4.84
CA ILE A 236 -30.44 2.56 4.24
C ILE A 236 -31.27 1.28 4.13
N LYS A 237 -31.25 0.62 2.96
CA LYS A 237 -31.89 -0.68 2.77
C LYS A 237 -30.98 -1.80 3.26
N ILE A 238 -31.43 -2.60 4.23
CA ILE A 238 -30.69 -3.74 4.76
C ILE A 238 -31.17 -5.03 4.10
N LEU A 239 -30.25 -5.70 3.41
CA LEU A 239 -30.46 -6.92 2.63
C LEU A 239 -30.20 -8.18 3.48
N PRO A 240 -30.95 -9.27 3.25
CA PRO A 240 -30.65 -10.58 3.82
C PRO A 240 -29.27 -11.08 3.39
N LEU A 241 -28.63 -11.88 4.25
CA LEU A 241 -27.45 -12.64 3.86
C LEU A 241 -27.80 -13.72 2.82
N PRO A 242 -26.99 -13.88 1.74
CA PRO A 242 -27.10 -15.03 0.85
C PRO A 242 -27.01 -16.35 1.62
N GLU A 243 -27.75 -17.36 1.17
CA GLU A 243 -27.84 -18.67 1.84
C GLU A 243 -26.46 -19.29 2.13
N ALA A 244 -25.53 -19.20 1.18
CA ALA A 244 -24.19 -19.74 1.30
C ALA A 244 -23.35 -19.15 2.45
N ILE A 245 -23.66 -17.93 2.92
CA ILE A 245 -22.87 -17.25 3.96
C ILE A 245 -23.66 -16.97 5.24
N ARG A 246 -24.84 -17.58 5.40
CA ARG A 246 -25.68 -17.35 6.60
C ARG A 246 -24.98 -17.79 7.88
N ASP A 247 -24.25 -18.90 7.84
CA ASP A 247 -23.57 -19.46 9.00
C ASP A 247 -22.30 -18.65 9.36
N SER A 248 -21.51 -18.28 8.34
CA SER A 248 -20.29 -17.50 8.53
C SER A 248 -20.55 -16.03 8.85
N GLY A 249 -21.60 -15.45 8.26
CA GLY A 249 -21.84 -14.00 8.30
C GLY A 249 -20.71 -13.18 7.66
N ALA A 250 -19.82 -13.79 6.89
CA ALA A 250 -18.58 -13.16 6.43
C ALA A 250 -18.82 -12.30 5.18
N LEU A 251 -18.60 -10.99 5.34
CA LEU A 251 -18.77 -9.96 4.31
C LEU A 251 -17.48 -9.16 4.18
N GLY A 252 -16.76 -9.36 3.08
CA GLY A 252 -15.47 -8.71 2.85
C GLY A 252 -14.61 -9.43 1.82
N ASP A 253 -13.37 -8.97 1.71
CA ASP A 253 -12.31 -9.64 0.99
C ASP A 253 -11.39 -10.32 2.01
N PHE A 254 -11.41 -11.64 2.03
CA PHE A 254 -10.77 -12.43 3.08
C PHE A 254 -9.89 -13.53 2.50
N ASN A 255 -8.76 -13.76 3.16
CA ASN A 255 -7.90 -14.92 3.01
C ASN A 255 -7.97 -15.77 4.28
N ILE A 256 -8.08 -17.09 4.12
CA ILE A 256 -8.25 -18.02 5.24
C ILE A 256 -7.12 -19.04 5.21
N SER A 257 -6.29 -19.04 6.25
CA SER A 257 -5.21 -19.98 6.43
C SER A 257 -5.51 -20.96 7.56
N LEU A 258 -5.15 -22.22 7.33
CA LEU A 258 -5.21 -23.29 8.30
C LEU A 258 -3.82 -23.91 8.43
N ASP A 259 -3.34 -24.07 9.65
CA ASP A 259 -2.04 -24.70 9.90
C ASP A 259 -2.04 -25.58 11.15
N LEU A 260 -1.19 -26.61 11.15
CA LEU A 260 -0.95 -27.48 12.29
C LEU A 260 0.52 -27.40 12.68
N SER A 261 0.80 -27.14 13.96
CA SER A 261 2.17 -27.02 14.46
C SER A 261 3.02 -28.28 14.25
N ALA A 262 2.39 -29.46 14.21
CA ALA A 262 3.05 -30.73 13.96
C ALA A 262 2.06 -31.76 13.38
N ARG A 263 2.56 -32.68 12.56
CA ARG A 263 1.79 -33.81 12.01
C ARG A 263 2.09 -35.14 12.67
N ASN A 264 3.21 -35.26 13.37
CA ASN A 264 3.60 -36.45 14.13
C ASN A 264 4.02 -36.00 15.52
N ILE A 265 3.42 -36.56 16.56
CA ILE A 265 3.69 -36.18 17.94
C ILE A 265 3.72 -37.41 18.86
N VAL A 266 4.34 -37.27 20.02
CA VAL A 266 4.35 -38.31 21.06
C VAL A 266 3.13 -38.17 21.98
N PRO A 267 2.63 -39.27 22.57
CA PRO A 267 1.53 -39.22 23.53
C PRO A 267 1.78 -38.21 24.66
N GLY A 268 0.79 -37.39 24.97
CA GLY A 268 0.85 -36.40 26.04
C GLY A 268 1.57 -35.10 25.70
N SER A 269 2.11 -34.94 24.49
CA SER A 269 2.63 -33.66 23.98
C SER A 269 1.50 -32.78 23.41
N SER A 270 1.74 -31.47 23.32
CA SER A 270 0.76 -30.52 22.82
C SER A 270 0.98 -30.22 21.33
N LEU A 271 -0.10 -30.08 20.57
CA LEU A 271 -0.08 -29.55 19.21
C LEU A 271 -1.12 -28.42 19.09
N SER A 272 -0.88 -27.49 18.18
CA SER A 272 -1.78 -26.35 17.95
C SER A 272 -2.31 -26.36 16.51
N LEU A 273 -3.62 -26.20 16.37
CA LEU A 273 -4.30 -25.88 15.13
C LEU A 273 -4.57 -24.38 15.07
N TYR A 274 -4.05 -23.72 14.04
CA TYR A 274 -4.24 -22.31 13.77
C TYR A 274 -5.31 -22.15 12.69
N ILE A 275 -6.35 -21.38 12.98
CA ILE A 275 -7.37 -20.95 12.03
C ILE A 275 -7.35 -19.44 12.00
N ARG A 276 -6.90 -18.86 10.89
CA ARG A 276 -6.76 -17.41 10.74
C ARG A 276 -7.56 -16.92 9.54
N ILE A 277 -8.34 -15.86 9.76
CA ILE A 277 -9.01 -15.08 8.72
C ILE A 277 -8.38 -13.69 8.73
N GLU A 278 -7.84 -13.27 7.58
CA GLU A 278 -7.23 -11.96 7.40
C GLU A 278 -7.81 -11.27 6.18
N GLY A 279 -7.82 -9.94 6.18
CA GLY A 279 -8.32 -9.14 5.06
C GLY A 279 -9.12 -7.93 5.51
N LYS A 280 -10.09 -7.51 4.69
CA LYS A 280 -10.89 -6.30 4.91
C LYS A 280 -12.39 -6.59 4.82
N GLY A 281 -13.16 -6.19 5.83
CA GLY A 281 -14.62 -6.32 5.87
C GLY A 281 -15.16 -6.33 7.29
N ASN A 282 -16.18 -7.16 7.55
CA ASN A 282 -16.81 -7.26 8.87
C ASN A 282 -16.08 -8.20 9.85
N LEU A 283 -14.75 -8.13 9.95
CA LEU A 283 -13.95 -9.00 10.82
C LEU A 283 -14.45 -9.00 12.27
N ASN A 284 -14.92 -7.87 12.78
CA ASN A 284 -15.47 -7.73 14.14
C ASN A 284 -16.78 -8.51 14.37
N TYR A 285 -17.49 -8.90 13.31
CA TYR A 285 -18.84 -9.46 13.39
C TYR A 285 -18.93 -10.91 12.90
N LEU A 286 -18.05 -11.34 11.99
CA LEU A 286 -18.13 -12.68 11.40
C LEU A 286 -17.95 -13.82 12.41
N ASN A 287 -18.43 -15.01 12.05
CA ASN A 287 -18.23 -16.24 12.80
C ASN A 287 -17.04 -17.01 12.22
N MET A 288 -16.05 -17.33 13.05
CA MET A 288 -14.91 -18.17 12.62
C MET A 288 -15.36 -19.63 12.40
N PRO A 289 -14.78 -20.38 11.44
CA PRO A 289 -15.13 -21.79 11.26
C PRO A 289 -14.77 -22.60 12.50
N GLU A 290 -15.69 -23.47 12.93
CA GLU A 290 -15.52 -24.32 14.10
C GLU A 290 -15.08 -25.73 13.68
N PRO A 291 -13.85 -26.15 14.01
CA PRO A 291 -13.36 -27.50 13.71
C PRO A 291 -14.11 -28.57 14.52
N VAL A 292 -14.39 -29.69 13.87
CA VAL A 292 -14.90 -30.92 14.50
C VAL A 292 -13.70 -31.80 14.86
N PHE A 293 -13.53 -32.03 16.16
CA PHE A 293 -12.47 -32.87 16.70
C PHE A 293 -12.96 -34.32 16.89
N PRO A 294 -12.10 -35.32 16.67
CA PRO A 294 -12.42 -36.73 16.91
C PRO A 294 -12.59 -37.01 18.41
N GLU A 295 -13.30 -38.10 18.73
CA GLU A 295 -13.57 -38.50 20.11
C GLU A 295 -12.28 -38.64 20.95
N GLY A 296 -12.35 -38.15 22.19
CA GLY A 296 -11.22 -38.18 23.13
C GLY A 296 -10.26 -36.99 23.03
N LEU A 297 -10.46 -36.05 22.09
CA LEU A 297 -9.70 -34.80 22.02
C LEU A 297 -10.52 -33.62 22.56
N ASN A 298 -10.02 -32.99 23.61
CA ASN A 298 -10.59 -31.77 24.18
C ASN A 298 -9.64 -30.59 23.95
N PRO A 299 -9.89 -29.73 22.95
CA PRO A 299 -9.05 -28.57 22.69
C PRO A 299 -9.26 -27.48 23.73
N SER A 300 -8.19 -26.79 24.12
CA SER A 300 -8.29 -25.45 24.69
C SER A 300 -8.23 -24.41 23.58
N VAL A 301 -9.16 -23.46 23.56
CA VAL A 301 -9.26 -22.45 22.51
C VAL A 301 -8.78 -21.11 23.02
N ARG A 302 -7.96 -20.44 22.22
CA ARG A 302 -7.59 -19.04 22.42
C ARG A 302 -7.89 -18.25 21.15
N GLU A 303 -8.52 -17.10 21.30
CA GLU A 303 -8.77 -16.18 20.19
C GLU A 303 -7.90 -14.92 20.35
N THR A 304 -7.30 -14.49 19.24
CA THR A 304 -6.53 -13.25 19.13
C THR A 304 -7.01 -12.49 17.91
N GLN A 305 -7.04 -11.16 18.00
CA GLN A 305 -7.41 -10.32 16.87
C GLN A 305 -6.62 -9.02 16.88
N GLU A 306 -6.35 -8.50 15.68
CA GLU A 306 -5.79 -7.17 15.46
C GLU A 306 -6.60 -6.53 14.34
N LEU A 307 -7.43 -5.54 14.70
CA LEU A 307 -8.39 -4.92 13.79
C LEU A 307 -8.15 -3.41 13.78
N THR A 308 -8.04 -2.85 12.59
CA THR A 308 -8.00 -1.41 12.35
C THR A 308 -9.26 -1.00 11.61
N ALA A 309 -9.96 0.03 12.08
CA ALA A 309 -11.13 0.54 11.40
C ALA A 309 -10.72 1.19 10.06
N VAL A 310 -11.47 0.91 9.01
CA VAL A 310 -11.30 1.43 7.64
C VAL A 310 -12.68 1.80 7.07
N PRO A 311 -12.79 2.60 5.99
CA PRO A 311 -14.11 3.05 5.50
C PRO A 311 -15.13 1.94 5.22
N ASP A 312 -14.68 0.78 4.73
CA ASP A 312 -15.55 -0.37 4.42
C ASP A 312 -15.56 -1.44 5.52
N GLY A 313 -15.29 -1.07 6.78
CA GLY A 313 -15.33 -1.98 7.93
C GLY A 313 -14.02 -2.03 8.71
N PHE A 314 -13.43 -3.22 8.81
CA PHE A 314 -12.19 -3.48 9.54
C PHE A 314 -11.18 -4.18 8.65
N GLU A 315 -9.92 -3.77 8.75
CA GLU A 315 -8.78 -4.42 8.13
C GLU A 315 -7.88 -5.03 9.20
N GLY A 316 -7.37 -6.24 8.95
CA GLY A 316 -6.48 -6.94 9.87
C GLY A 316 -6.76 -8.44 9.89
N PHE A 317 -6.73 -9.05 11.08
CA PHE A 317 -6.96 -10.50 11.21
C PHE A 317 -7.66 -10.90 12.51
N ARG A 318 -8.31 -12.07 12.45
CA ARG A 318 -8.77 -12.86 13.60
C ARG A 318 -8.19 -14.26 13.52
N GLU A 319 -7.72 -14.76 14.65
CA GLU A 319 -7.07 -16.06 14.75
C GLU A 319 -7.61 -16.83 15.95
N LYS A 320 -8.08 -18.05 15.70
CA LYS A 320 -8.39 -19.03 16.74
C LYS A 320 -7.31 -20.11 16.74
N VAL A 321 -6.69 -20.29 17.91
CA VAL A 321 -5.69 -21.33 18.16
C VAL A 321 -6.34 -22.40 19.04
N TYR A 322 -6.41 -23.62 18.53
CA TYR A 322 -6.90 -24.78 19.26
C TYR A 322 -5.70 -25.63 19.68
N THR A 323 -5.39 -25.64 20.98
CA THR A 323 -4.32 -26.47 21.53
C THR A 323 -4.89 -27.79 21.99
N LEU A 324 -4.35 -28.88 21.45
CA LEU A 324 -4.77 -30.25 21.69
C LEU A 324 -3.66 -31.01 22.42
N ARG A 325 -4.04 -31.94 23.30
CA ARG A 325 -3.11 -32.82 24.02
C ARG A 325 -3.61 -34.27 23.98
N PRO A 326 -3.33 -35.00 22.88
CA PRO A 326 -3.77 -36.39 22.76
C PRO A 326 -2.91 -37.32 23.59
N GLU A 327 -3.54 -38.25 24.31
CA GLU A 327 -2.86 -39.25 25.14
C GLU A 327 -2.84 -40.65 24.51
N VAL A 328 -3.73 -40.91 23.56
CA VAL A 328 -3.89 -42.25 22.97
C VAL A 328 -3.18 -42.32 21.62
N LEU A 329 -2.53 -43.46 21.40
CA LEU A 329 -1.82 -43.81 20.18
C LEU A 329 -2.82 -44.05 19.04
N ASN A 330 -2.91 -43.11 18.11
CA ASN A 330 -3.85 -43.20 17.00
C ASN A 330 -3.47 -42.24 15.86
N ASN A 331 -4.07 -42.46 14.70
CA ASN A 331 -4.14 -41.46 13.65
C ASN A 331 -5.43 -40.67 13.84
N TYR A 332 -5.30 -39.38 14.10
CA TYR A 332 -6.41 -38.47 14.29
C TYR A 332 -6.65 -37.65 13.03
N GLU A 333 -7.92 -37.31 12.79
CA GLU A 333 -8.37 -36.49 11.69
C GLU A 333 -9.25 -35.37 12.23
N ILE A 334 -8.83 -34.12 12.05
CA ILE A 334 -9.61 -32.93 12.41
C ILE A 334 -10.32 -32.45 11.14
N THR A 335 -11.64 -32.32 11.22
CA THR A 335 -12.44 -31.84 10.09
C THR A 335 -12.77 -30.37 10.29
N ILE A 336 -12.41 -29.53 9.32
CA ILE A 336 -12.71 -28.10 9.32
C ILE A 336 -13.75 -27.87 8.24
N PRO A 337 -14.97 -27.43 8.60
CA PRO A 337 -16.08 -27.33 7.68
C PRO A 337 -15.76 -26.37 6.52
N ALA A 338 -16.48 -26.53 5.41
CA ALA A 338 -16.44 -25.55 4.33
C ALA A 338 -16.81 -24.16 4.87
N TYR A 339 -16.16 -23.13 4.35
CA TYR A 339 -16.35 -21.77 4.81
C TYR A 339 -16.51 -20.83 3.63
N SER A 340 -17.62 -20.09 3.62
CA SER A 340 -17.99 -19.20 2.52
C SER A 340 -18.05 -17.75 2.99
N TRP A 341 -17.67 -16.81 2.12
CA TRP A 341 -17.78 -15.37 2.35
C TRP A 341 -18.21 -14.66 1.07
N LEU A 342 -18.86 -13.50 1.20
CA LEU A 342 -19.28 -12.65 0.08
C LEU A 342 -18.42 -11.40 0.07
N ASN A 343 -17.84 -11.06 -1.08
CA ASN A 343 -17.25 -9.73 -1.27
C ASN A 343 -18.34 -8.76 -1.80
N PRO A 344 -18.77 -7.75 -1.03
CA PRO A 344 -19.84 -6.84 -1.44
C PRO A 344 -19.48 -5.95 -2.64
N GLN A 345 -18.19 -5.72 -2.89
CA GLN A 345 -17.73 -4.85 -3.98
C GLN A 345 -17.90 -5.50 -5.35
N ASN A 346 -17.69 -6.82 -5.44
CA ASN A 346 -17.83 -7.57 -6.70
C ASN A 346 -19.05 -8.50 -6.72
N GLY A 347 -19.75 -8.65 -5.59
CA GLY A 347 -20.95 -9.49 -5.44
C GLY A 347 -20.69 -10.99 -5.55
N ARG A 348 -19.44 -11.45 -5.42
CA ARG A 348 -19.06 -12.85 -5.57
C ARG A 348 -18.96 -13.54 -4.22
N VAL A 349 -19.54 -14.73 -4.16
CA VAL A 349 -19.36 -15.65 -3.04
C VAL A 349 -18.14 -16.51 -3.33
N GLU A 350 -17.19 -16.51 -2.42
CA GLU A 350 -16.04 -17.38 -2.42
C GLU A 350 -16.23 -18.45 -1.35
N THR A 351 -15.66 -19.63 -1.57
CA THR A 351 -15.82 -20.76 -0.66
C THR A 351 -14.54 -21.55 -0.58
N ARG A 352 -14.01 -21.63 0.63
CA ARG A 352 -12.95 -22.56 0.99
C ARG A 352 -13.60 -23.91 1.25
N SER A 353 -13.17 -24.91 0.50
CA SER A 353 -13.68 -26.28 0.65
C SER A 353 -13.35 -26.84 2.04
N GLU A 354 -14.18 -27.78 2.48
CA GLU A 354 -13.92 -28.58 3.68
C GLU A 354 -12.50 -29.16 3.66
N SER A 355 -11.85 -29.19 4.82
CA SER A 355 -10.48 -29.65 4.96
C SER A 355 -10.35 -30.67 6.06
N HIS A 356 -9.71 -31.79 5.76
CA HIS A 356 -9.38 -32.80 6.74
C HIS A 356 -7.88 -32.78 7.03
N LEU A 357 -7.53 -32.44 8.26
CA LEU A 357 -6.15 -32.36 8.71
C LEU A 357 -5.81 -33.60 9.53
N LYS A 358 -4.84 -34.39 9.05
CA LYS A 358 -4.42 -35.65 9.67
C LYS A 358 -3.13 -35.47 10.45
N PHE A 359 -3.08 -36.03 11.65
CA PHE A 359 -1.87 -36.14 12.46
C PHE A 359 -1.79 -37.51 13.16
N SER A 360 -0.58 -37.98 13.44
CA SER A 360 -0.31 -39.27 14.05
C SER A 360 0.28 -39.13 15.45
N VAL A 361 -0.24 -39.92 16.38
CA VAL A 361 0.28 -40.10 17.73
C VAL A 361 0.85 -41.51 17.82
N ALA A 362 2.18 -41.63 17.80
CA ALA A 362 2.87 -42.90 17.75
C ALA A 362 3.76 -43.12 19.00
N GLY A 363 3.87 -44.37 19.41
CA GLY A 363 4.47 -44.81 20.67
C GLY A 363 5.70 -45.63 20.34
N ASN A 364 6.81 -45.25 20.95
CA ASN A 364 8.15 -45.64 20.57
C ASN A 364 8.54 -45.11 19.18
N LEU A 365 8.94 -43.83 19.13
CA LEU A 365 10.30 -43.61 18.65
C LEU A 365 11.19 -44.28 19.71
N ALA A 366 12.03 -45.22 19.30
CA ALA A 366 13.00 -45.82 20.20
C ALA A 366 13.69 -44.73 21.01
N VAL A 367 14.06 -45.05 22.25
CA VAL A 367 14.94 -44.22 23.07
C VAL A 367 16.29 -44.13 22.36
N GLU A 368 16.39 -43.28 21.36
CA GLU A 368 17.51 -42.37 21.23
C GLU A 368 17.14 -41.21 22.16
N GLY A 369 17.92 -41.05 23.22
CA GLY A 369 17.65 -40.02 24.22
C GLY A 369 17.41 -38.68 23.53
N GLU A 370 16.43 -37.93 24.02
CA GLU A 370 16.27 -36.50 23.77
C GLU A 370 17.52 -35.76 24.26
N SER A 371 18.57 -35.81 23.46
CA SER A 371 18.96 -34.65 22.71
C SER A 371 18.66 -35.02 21.27
N SER A 372 17.67 -34.39 20.63
CA SER A 372 17.74 -34.21 19.19
C SER A 372 19.02 -33.41 18.94
N SER A 373 20.16 -34.09 18.91
CA SER A 373 21.39 -33.55 18.37
C SER A 373 21.09 -33.42 16.89
N PHE A 374 20.57 -32.25 16.51
CA PHE A 374 20.51 -31.85 15.13
C PHE A 374 21.93 -32.04 14.58
N SER A 375 22.14 -33.10 13.79
CA SER A 375 23.46 -33.42 13.28
C SER A 375 23.70 -32.53 12.08
N PHE A 376 24.21 -31.33 12.33
CA PHE A 376 24.75 -30.51 11.26
C PHE A 376 25.94 -31.24 10.66
N SER A 377 26.06 -31.22 9.34
CA SER A 377 27.24 -31.71 8.63
C SER A 377 27.83 -30.57 7.81
N LEU A 378 29.16 -30.49 7.76
CA LEU A 378 29.83 -29.56 6.86
C LEU A 378 29.67 -30.05 5.41
N MET A 379 29.49 -29.12 4.48
CA MET A 379 29.49 -29.42 3.05
C MET A 379 30.91 -29.84 2.61
N PRO A 380 31.02 -30.91 1.79
CA PRO A 380 32.30 -31.45 1.38
C PRO A 380 33.05 -30.54 0.40
N LEU A 381 34.37 -30.69 0.41
CA LEU A 381 35.35 -29.87 -0.31
C LEU A 381 35.19 -29.83 -1.84
N ASN A 382 34.59 -30.87 -2.44
CA ASN A 382 34.41 -30.91 -3.89
C ASN A 382 33.35 -29.88 -4.36
N ASP A 383 32.42 -29.52 -3.47
CA ASP A 383 31.37 -28.55 -3.74
C ASP A 383 31.87 -27.10 -3.61
N SER A 384 32.95 -26.88 -2.83
CA SER A 384 33.52 -25.54 -2.61
C SER A 384 34.17 -24.92 -3.86
N ARG A 385 34.61 -25.75 -4.82
CA ARG A 385 35.16 -25.32 -6.12
C ARG A 385 34.12 -24.63 -7.01
N ASN A 386 32.87 -25.12 -6.97
CA ASN A 386 31.75 -24.63 -7.78
C ASN A 386 30.84 -23.66 -7.01
N ALA A 387 31.03 -23.52 -5.70
CA ALA A 387 30.24 -22.67 -4.81
C ALA A 387 30.69 -21.21 -4.73
N ARG A 388 31.68 -20.78 -5.55
CA ARG A 388 31.76 -19.37 -5.95
C ARG A 388 30.50 -19.11 -6.75
N GLY A 389 29.47 -18.56 -6.08
CA GLY A 389 28.25 -18.16 -6.75
C GLY A 389 28.63 -17.34 -7.97
N TRP A 390 28.02 -17.63 -9.10
CA TRP A 390 28.22 -16.79 -10.27
C TRP A 390 27.90 -15.35 -9.81
N THR A 391 28.78 -14.38 -10.07
CA THR A 391 28.47 -12.96 -9.79
C THR A 391 28.67 -12.13 -11.04
N LEU A 392 28.27 -12.69 -12.19
CA LEU A 392 28.39 -12.07 -13.50
C LEU A 392 27.62 -10.75 -13.52
N TYR A 393 26.45 -10.69 -12.88
CA TYR A 393 25.60 -9.50 -12.80
C TYR A 393 26.25 -8.31 -12.10
N ARG A 394 27.23 -8.56 -11.21
CA ARG A 394 27.98 -7.51 -10.53
C ARG A 394 29.11 -6.95 -11.38
N ASN A 395 29.61 -7.72 -12.34
CA ASN A 395 30.74 -7.32 -13.15
C ASN A 395 30.25 -6.56 -14.41
N PRO A 396 30.60 -5.26 -14.57
CA PRO A 396 30.11 -4.43 -15.67
C PRO A 396 30.55 -4.94 -17.05
N PHE A 397 31.63 -5.71 -17.16
CA PHE A 397 32.12 -6.22 -18.44
C PHE A 397 31.14 -7.19 -19.11
N PHE A 398 30.34 -7.96 -18.35
CA PHE A 398 29.36 -8.87 -18.95
C PHE A 398 28.23 -8.15 -19.67
N TYR A 399 27.95 -6.89 -19.33
CA TYR A 399 26.95 -6.08 -20.03
C TYR A 399 27.43 -5.63 -21.42
N LEU A 400 28.74 -5.72 -21.72
CA LEU A 400 29.24 -5.51 -23.09
C LEU A 400 28.70 -6.56 -24.07
N LEU A 401 28.21 -7.71 -23.58
CA LEU A 401 27.51 -8.71 -24.39
C LEU A 401 26.16 -8.22 -24.95
N LEU A 402 25.71 -7.00 -24.61
CA LEU A 402 24.58 -6.33 -25.26
C LEU A 402 24.96 -5.65 -26.59
N LEU A 403 26.22 -5.27 -26.76
CA LEU A 403 26.70 -4.57 -27.95
C LEU A 403 26.49 -5.34 -29.25
N PRO A 404 26.69 -6.67 -29.32
CA PRO A 404 26.55 -7.39 -30.58
C PRO A 404 25.16 -7.18 -31.22
N GLY A 405 24.07 -7.25 -30.46
CA GLY A 405 22.70 -7.06 -30.97
C GLY A 405 22.46 -5.66 -31.52
N LEU A 406 23.00 -4.64 -30.85
CA LEU A 406 22.94 -3.24 -31.27
C LEU A 406 23.77 -3.00 -32.54
N ILE A 407 24.96 -3.57 -32.61
CA ILE A 407 25.84 -3.50 -33.80
C ILE A 407 25.15 -4.17 -34.98
N PHE A 408 24.51 -5.33 -34.79
CA PHE A 408 23.79 -6.01 -35.85
C PHE A 408 22.60 -5.18 -36.38
N LEU A 409 21.79 -4.61 -35.49
CA LEU A 409 20.66 -3.76 -35.86
C LEU A 409 21.12 -2.51 -36.62
N THR A 410 22.10 -1.79 -36.09
CA THR A 410 22.63 -0.57 -36.75
C THR A 410 23.26 -0.89 -38.11
N PHE A 411 24.00 -2.00 -38.21
CA PHE A 411 24.59 -2.46 -39.46
C PHE A 411 23.53 -2.76 -40.53
N ILE A 412 22.45 -3.45 -40.18
CA ILE A 412 21.35 -3.76 -41.12
C ILE A 412 20.60 -2.50 -41.57
N LEU A 413 20.42 -1.53 -40.67
CA LEU A 413 19.82 -0.24 -41.02
C LEU A 413 20.70 0.56 -42.00
N THR A 414 22.02 0.36 -41.96
CA THR A 414 22.98 1.20 -42.71
C THR A 414 23.50 0.53 -44.01
N ILE A 415 23.77 -0.78 -44.00
CA ILE A 415 24.45 -1.52 -45.07
C ILE A 415 23.55 -2.68 -45.51
N LYS A 416 22.70 -2.43 -46.51
CA LYS A 416 21.68 -3.39 -47.02
C LYS A 416 22.23 -4.57 -47.86
N ARG A 417 23.54 -4.87 -47.84
CA ARG A 417 24.19 -5.66 -48.92
C ARG A 417 25.24 -6.70 -48.49
N ILE A 418 25.08 -7.38 -47.35
CA ILE A 418 25.91 -8.55 -46.97
C ILE A 418 25.04 -9.70 -46.48
N ARG A 419 25.50 -10.95 -46.65
CA ARG A 419 24.81 -12.18 -46.17
C ARG A 419 24.73 -12.18 -44.64
N PRO A 420 23.54 -12.06 -44.02
CA PRO A 420 23.38 -11.87 -42.58
C PRO A 420 23.85 -13.07 -41.73
N ALA A 421 23.94 -14.26 -42.33
CA ALA A 421 24.38 -15.49 -41.65
C ALA A 421 25.85 -15.46 -41.17
N LEU A 422 26.75 -14.75 -41.86
CA LEU A 422 28.17 -14.68 -41.47
C LEU A 422 28.42 -13.79 -40.24
N LEU A 423 27.60 -12.74 -40.07
CA LEU A 423 27.67 -11.84 -38.92
C LEU A 423 27.09 -12.47 -37.66
N SER A 424 26.01 -13.26 -37.78
CA SER A 424 25.45 -14.02 -36.66
C SER A 424 26.42 -15.07 -36.11
N VAL A 425 27.26 -15.68 -36.96
CA VAL A 425 28.28 -16.64 -36.51
C VAL A 425 29.42 -15.96 -35.73
N PHE A 426 29.89 -14.80 -36.21
CA PHE A 426 30.93 -14.01 -35.51
C PHE A 426 30.44 -13.49 -34.15
N PHE A 427 29.16 -13.15 -34.06
CA PHE A 427 28.47 -12.72 -32.85
C PHE A 427 28.41 -13.84 -31.79
N PHE A 428 28.03 -15.06 -32.18
CA PHE A 428 27.99 -16.20 -31.27
C PHE A 428 29.40 -16.63 -30.82
N SER A 429 30.45 -16.41 -31.63
CA SER A 429 31.82 -16.74 -31.22
C SER A 429 32.38 -15.85 -30.10
N ILE A 430 31.94 -14.59 -29.99
CA ILE A 430 32.37 -13.67 -28.92
C ILE A 430 31.70 -14.03 -27.58
N LEU A 431 30.49 -14.60 -27.61
CA LEU A 431 29.77 -15.10 -26.44
C LEU A 431 30.47 -16.31 -25.77
N PHE A 432 31.40 -16.98 -26.45
CA PHE A 432 32.14 -18.14 -25.94
C PHE A 432 33.56 -17.83 -25.44
N LEU A 433 34.03 -16.58 -25.49
CA LEU A 433 35.27 -16.18 -24.82
C LEU A 433 35.01 -15.84 -23.34
N SER A 434 34.63 -16.84 -22.54
CA SER A 434 34.69 -16.71 -21.08
C SER A 434 36.12 -17.02 -20.63
N ALA A 435 36.76 -16.04 -19.99
CA ALA A 435 38.05 -16.17 -19.34
C ALA A 435 38.11 -17.44 -18.48
N SER A 436 39.11 -18.29 -18.70
CA SER A 436 39.40 -19.39 -17.79
C SER A 436 40.00 -18.80 -16.51
N ASP A 437 39.17 -18.55 -15.52
CA ASP A 437 39.69 -18.43 -14.15
C ASP A 437 40.31 -19.77 -13.79
N SER A 438 41.60 -19.77 -13.43
CA SER A 438 42.25 -20.96 -12.90
C SER A 438 41.51 -21.40 -11.63
N ILE A 439 41.04 -22.64 -11.61
CA ILE A 439 40.38 -23.24 -10.45
C ILE A 439 41.33 -23.10 -9.25
N PRO A 440 40.97 -22.38 -8.18
CA PRO A 440 41.82 -22.30 -7.01
C PRO A 440 41.97 -23.69 -6.41
N GLU A 441 43.20 -24.09 -6.10
CA GLU A 441 43.47 -25.32 -5.37
C GLU A 441 42.75 -25.30 -4.02
N ILE A 442 42.29 -26.48 -3.57
CA ILE A 442 41.61 -26.60 -2.27
C ILE A 442 42.67 -26.33 -1.19
N PRO A 443 42.50 -25.29 -0.36
CA PRO A 443 43.46 -25.02 0.69
C PRO A 443 43.50 -26.13 1.75
N GLU A 444 44.69 -26.48 2.22
CA GLU A 444 44.89 -27.52 3.25
C GLU A 444 44.12 -27.26 4.55
N TRP A 445 43.92 -25.98 4.91
CA TRP A 445 43.23 -25.58 6.14
C TRP A 445 41.77 -26.04 6.20
N ILE A 446 41.09 -26.25 5.06
CA ILE A 446 39.70 -26.71 5.08
C ILE A 446 39.62 -28.20 5.47
N GLY A 447 40.62 -28.99 5.04
CA GLY A 447 40.76 -30.39 5.47
C GLY A 447 41.05 -30.48 6.98
N GLU A 448 41.92 -29.61 7.49
CA GLU A 448 42.17 -29.51 8.93
C GLU A 448 40.90 -29.11 9.70
N ALA A 449 40.11 -28.17 9.19
CA ALA A 449 38.85 -27.77 9.82
C ALA A 449 37.83 -28.91 9.86
N GLN A 450 37.76 -29.76 8.83
CA GLN A 450 36.93 -30.97 8.84
C GLN A 450 37.39 -31.96 9.92
N ILE A 451 38.70 -32.17 10.05
CA ILE A 451 39.26 -33.05 11.09
C ILE A 451 38.90 -32.53 12.49
N GLN A 452 38.97 -31.23 12.72
CA GLN A 452 38.58 -30.63 14.01
C GLN A 452 37.06 -30.73 14.24
N PHE A 453 36.25 -30.54 13.20
CA PHE A 453 34.80 -30.76 13.25
C PHE A 453 34.44 -32.19 13.63
N ASP A 454 35.08 -33.18 13.01
CA ASP A 454 34.84 -34.61 13.28
C ASP A 454 35.26 -35.01 14.70
N LYS A 455 36.20 -34.26 15.31
CA LYS A 455 36.59 -34.39 16.73
C LYS A 455 35.64 -33.68 17.70
N GLY A 456 34.64 -32.93 17.20
CA GLY A 456 33.75 -32.08 17.99
C GLY A 456 34.38 -30.76 18.47
N ALA A 457 35.55 -30.40 17.96
CA ALA A 457 36.28 -29.18 18.27
C ALA A 457 35.81 -28.01 17.38
N TYR A 458 34.55 -27.58 17.57
CA TYR A 458 33.90 -26.58 16.72
C TYR A 458 34.54 -25.19 16.77
N PRO A 459 34.96 -24.65 17.93
CA PRO A 459 35.64 -23.36 17.99
C PRO A 459 36.98 -23.36 17.25
N GLU A 460 37.76 -24.44 17.35
CA GLU A 460 39.04 -24.61 16.66
C GLU A 460 38.84 -24.70 15.14
N ALA A 461 37.81 -25.41 14.70
CA ALA A 461 37.41 -25.44 13.29
C ALA A 461 36.94 -24.06 12.81
N LEU A 462 36.20 -23.30 13.63
CA LEU A 462 35.72 -21.95 13.30
C LEU A 462 36.87 -20.95 13.13
N GLU A 463 37.91 -21.02 13.97
CA GLU A 463 39.08 -20.14 13.86
C GLU A 463 39.82 -20.32 12.54
N LEU A 464 39.97 -21.56 12.04
CA LEU A 464 40.55 -21.81 10.72
C LEU A 464 39.78 -21.10 9.60
N TYR A 465 38.45 -21.07 9.70
CA TYR A 465 37.60 -20.32 8.78
C TYR A 465 37.75 -18.79 8.94
N ARG A 466 38.00 -18.29 10.15
CA ARG A 466 38.18 -16.85 10.42
C ARG A 466 39.51 -16.33 9.91
N GLU A 467 40.60 -17.04 10.20
CA GLU A 467 41.95 -16.69 9.75
C GLU A 467 42.05 -16.64 8.23
N ASN A 468 41.30 -17.51 7.54
CA ASN A 468 41.31 -17.63 6.09
C ASN A 468 40.11 -16.96 5.40
N ALA A 469 39.42 -16.02 6.06
CA ALA A 469 38.22 -15.39 5.51
C ALA A 469 38.46 -14.55 4.24
N SER A 470 39.69 -14.06 4.04
CA SER A 470 40.02 -13.20 2.89
C SER A 470 39.82 -13.95 1.56
N GLY A 471 39.01 -13.41 0.67
CA GLY A 471 38.71 -14.02 -0.63
C GLY A 471 37.62 -15.11 -0.63
N TRP A 472 37.16 -15.56 0.53
CA TRP A 472 36.16 -16.63 0.68
C TRP A 472 34.77 -16.14 1.10
N ASN A 473 34.62 -14.89 1.54
CA ASN A 473 33.34 -14.30 1.96
C ASN A 473 32.24 -14.27 0.88
N ASN A 474 32.56 -14.58 -0.38
CA ASN A 474 31.60 -14.71 -1.47
C ASN A 474 31.48 -16.16 -2.01
N ASN A 475 31.86 -17.15 -1.18
CA ASN A 475 31.70 -18.57 -1.48
C ASN A 475 30.58 -19.14 -0.60
N GLY A 476 29.55 -19.72 -1.22
CA GLY A 476 28.36 -20.21 -0.53
C GLY A 476 28.66 -21.37 0.42
N THR A 477 29.54 -22.31 0.02
CA THR A 477 29.96 -23.45 0.84
C THR A 477 30.80 -23.00 2.03
N TYR A 478 31.70 -22.03 1.82
CA TYR A 478 32.47 -21.43 2.91
C TYR A 478 31.55 -20.80 3.95
N LEU A 479 30.58 -20.00 3.51
CA LEU A 479 29.62 -19.35 4.40
C LEU A 479 28.70 -20.35 5.10
N PHE A 480 28.28 -21.42 4.41
CA PHE A 480 27.49 -22.49 5.02
C PHE A 480 28.28 -23.21 6.14
N ASN A 481 29.50 -23.65 5.86
CA ASN A 481 30.33 -24.33 6.86
C ASN A 481 30.64 -23.41 8.04
N ARG A 482 30.96 -22.14 7.75
CA ARG A 482 31.14 -21.12 8.80
C ARG A 482 29.86 -20.88 9.61
N ALA A 483 28.70 -20.91 8.99
CA ALA A 483 27.42 -20.79 9.69
C ALA A 483 27.18 -21.92 10.69
N VAL A 484 27.39 -23.16 10.24
CA VAL A 484 27.28 -24.36 11.09
C VAL A 484 28.27 -24.30 12.25
N LEU A 485 29.53 -23.97 11.97
CA LEU A 485 30.58 -23.84 12.99
C LEU A 485 30.29 -22.73 13.99
N SER A 486 29.82 -21.55 13.54
CA SER A 486 29.40 -20.45 14.41
C SER A 486 28.23 -20.86 15.30
N PHE A 487 27.22 -21.52 14.75
CA PHE A 487 26.06 -21.99 15.50
C PHE A 487 26.45 -22.99 16.59
N LEU A 488 27.27 -24.00 16.24
CA LEU A 488 27.75 -25.03 17.16
C LEU A 488 28.73 -24.50 18.21
N SER A 489 29.45 -23.41 17.91
CA SER A 489 30.35 -22.73 18.84
C SER A 489 29.62 -21.75 19.79
N GLY A 490 28.29 -21.66 19.71
CA GLY A 490 27.47 -20.78 20.56
C GLY A 490 27.24 -19.37 19.99
N GLU A 491 27.80 -19.04 18.82
CA GLU A 491 27.60 -17.76 18.12
C GLU A 491 26.39 -17.83 17.17
N GLN A 492 25.22 -18.13 17.74
CA GLN A 492 24.01 -18.49 16.99
C GLN A 492 23.57 -17.40 16.00
N SER A 493 23.63 -16.12 16.40
CA SER A 493 23.27 -14.97 15.54
C SER A 493 24.20 -14.83 14.32
N HIS A 494 25.49 -15.16 14.47
CA HIS A 494 26.43 -15.23 13.35
C HIS A 494 26.11 -16.41 12.43
N GLY A 495 25.72 -17.55 13.00
CA GLY A 495 25.23 -18.72 12.26
C GLY A 495 24.10 -18.36 11.29
N VAL A 496 23.03 -17.73 11.79
CA VAL A 496 21.90 -17.29 10.95
C VAL A 496 22.34 -16.29 9.88
N LEU A 497 23.18 -15.32 10.24
CA LEU A 497 23.65 -14.32 9.29
C LEU A 497 24.41 -14.95 8.12
N TYR A 498 25.38 -15.82 8.40
CA TYR A 498 26.17 -16.50 7.37
C TYR A 498 25.30 -17.44 6.54
N LEU A 499 24.36 -18.16 7.16
CA LEU A 499 23.50 -19.10 6.46
C LEU A 499 22.52 -18.42 5.51
N ARG A 500 21.92 -17.30 5.93
CA ARG A 500 21.09 -16.48 5.06
C ARG A 500 21.88 -15.91 3.89
N ARG A 501 23.16 -15.57 4.10
CA ARG A 501 24.03 -15.15 3.00
C ARG A 501 24.39 -16.32 2.08
N ALA A 502 24.65 -17.51 2.62
CA ALA A 502 24.88 -18.71 1.83
C ALA A 502 23.64 -19.04 0.96
N MET A 503 22.43 -18.89 1.51
CA MET A 503 21.17 -19.04 0.78
C MET A 503 21.03 -18.04 -0.37
N ALA A 504 21.50 -16.80 -0.19
CA ALA A 504 21.50 -15.81 -1.27
C ALA A 504 22.46 -16.18 -2.42
N LEU A 505 23.57 -16.86 -2.13
CA LEU A 505 24.53 -17.33 -3.13
C LEU A 505 24.12 -18.66 -3.77
N MET A 506 23.44 -19.54 -3.03
CA MET A 506 23.05 -20.88 -3.45
C MET A 506 21.57 -21.15 -3.13
N PRO A 507 20.62 -20.42 -3.74
CA PRO A 507 19.20 -20.44 -3.37
C PRO A 507 18.50 -21.78 -3.64
N MET A 508 19.08 -22.66 -4.45
CA MET A 508 18.53 -23.97 -4.79
C MET A 508 19.12 -25.12 -3.94
N ASN A 509 20.03 -24.83 -3.03
CA ASN A 509 20.70 -25.88 -2.25
C ASN A 509 19.82 -26.32 -1.06
N HIS A 510 19.36 -27.56 -1.09
CA HIS A 510 18.47 -28.12 -0.06
C HIS A 510 19.06 -28.06 1.35
N GLN A 511 20.34 -28.40 1.52
CA GLN A 511 21.00 -28.47 2.83
C GLN A 511 21.05 -27.10 3.52
N ILE A 512 21.17 -26.00 2.77
CA ILE A 512 21.08 -24.64 3.33
C ILE A 512 19.68 -24.36 3.87
N HIS A 513 18.63 -24.66 3.11
CA HIS A 513 17.24 -24.42 3.54
C HIS A 513 16.87 -25.23 4.76
N GLU A 514 17.24 -26.51 4.76
CA GLU A 514 17.02 -27.43 5.88
C GLU A 514 17.78 -26.96 7.13
N SER A 515 19.07 -26.64 7.01
CA SER A 515 19.86 -26.16 8.15
C SER A 515 19.36 -24.83 8.68
N LEU A 516 18.84 -23.95 7.83
CA LEU A 516 18.29 -22.66 8.24
C LEU A 516 16.97 -22.86 9.00
N GLY A 517 16.08 -23.72 8.50
CA GLY A 517 14.86 -24.10 9.20
C GLY A 517 15.16 -24.68 10.58
N ILE A 518 16.09 -25.64 10.66
CA ILE A 518 16.53 -26.23 11.93
C ILE A 518 17.06 -25.16 12.90
N MET A 519 17.96 -24.28 12.44
CA MET A 519 18.51 -23.21 13.29
C MET A 519 17.40 -22.25 13.76
N GLU A 520 16.51 -21.83 12.85
CA GLU A 520 15.37 -20.95 13.16
C GLU A 520 14.43 -21.59 14.21
N ASP A 521 14.07 -22.86 14.03
CA ASP A 521 13.19 -23.61 14.93
C ASP A 521 13.83 -23.80 16.31
N LEU A 522 15.11 -24.17 16.37
CA LEU A 522 15.88 -24.30 17.60
C LEU A 522 15.93 -23.02 18.44
N MET A 523 15.90 -21.87 17.78
CA MET A 523 15.95 -20.56 18.43
C MET A 523 14.56 -19.94 18.64
N GLY A 524 13.48 -20.63 18.26
CA GLY A 524 12.12 -20.12 18.36
C GLY A 524 11.87 -18.88 17.48
N LEU A 525 12.47 -18.85 16.28
CA LEU A 525 12.38 -17.74 15.34
C LEU A 525 11.15 -17.85 14.43
N GLU A 526 9.97 -17.55 14.96
CA GLU A 526 8.69 -17.73 14.26
C GLU A 526 8.52 -16.82 13.02
N ASN A 527 8.97 -15.56 13.09
CA ASN A 527 8.75 -14.57 12.03
C ASN A 527 10.04 -13.89 11.59
N GLN A 528 10.49 -14.21 10.38
CA GLN A 528 11.76 -13.75 9.85
C GLN A 528 11.60 -12.90 8.59
N HIS A 529 12.35 -11.81 8.49
CA HIS A 529 12.43 -11.05 7.26
C HIS A 529 13.15 -11.91 6.20
N ARG A 530 12.40 -12.43 5.21
CA ARG A 530 12.88 -13.34 4.18
C ARG A 530 13.03 -12.61 2.85
N ALA A 531 14.26 -12.51 2.34
CA ALA A 531 14.47 -12.14 0.95
C ALA A 531 14.15 -13.36 0.06
N ARG A 532 12.93 -13.40 -0.51
CA ARG A 532 12.49 -14.51 -1.38
C ARG A 532 13.16 -14.40 -2.75
N PHE A 533 14.08 -15.31 -3.04
CA PHE A 533 14.70 -15.46 -4.37
C PHE A 533 14.46 -16.87 -4.88
N PHE A 534 13.75 -17.00 -6.01
CA PHE A 534 13.48 -18.29 -6.66
C PHE A 534 14.49 -18.63 -7.75
N VAL A 535 15.24 -17.63 -8.24
CA VAL A 535 16.18 -17.80 -9.35
C VAL A 535 17.42 -16.97 -9.05
N HIS A 536 18.59 -17.57 -9.28
CA HIS A 536 19.86 -16.89 -9.09
C HIS A 536 20.01 -15.70 -10.08
N PRO A 537 20.52 -14.53 -9.68
CA PRO A 537 20.60 -13.32 -10.53
C PRO A 537 21.28 -13.56 -11.88
N ASP A 538 22.31 -14.39 -11.93
CA ASP A 538 23.00 -14.65 -13.20
C ASP A 538 22.20 -15.46 -14.21
N ILE A 539 21.27 -16.30 -13.76
CA ILE A 539 20.33 -16.95 -14.68
C ILE A 539 19.43 -15.89 -15.32
N LEU A 540 19.00 -14.89 -14.54
CA LEU A 540 18.22 -13.75 -15.04
C LEU A 540 19.06 -12.89 -16.00
N LEU A 541 20.33 -12.62 -15.67
CA LEU A 541 21.26 -11.89 -16.55
C LEU A 541 21.48 -12.63 -17.87
N LEU A 542 21.81 -13.93 -17.84
CA LEU A 542 22.03 -14.71 -19.06
C LEU A 542 20.77 -14.76 -19.93
N THR A 543 19.60 -14.95 -19.30
CA THR A 543 18.31 -14.93 -19.99
C THR A 543 18.03 -13.56 -20.61
N PHE A 544 18.32 -12.48 -19.89
CA PHE A 544 18.19 -11.11 -20.36
C PHE A 544 19.11 -10.82 -21.54
N LEU A 545 20.40 -11.14 -21.42
CA LEU A 545 21.39 -10.94 -22.47
C LEU A 545 21.00 -11.72 -23.75
N LEU A 546 20.63 -12.99 -23.63
CA LEU A 546 20.25 -13.82 -24.77
C LEU A 546 18.96 -13.32 -25.43
N SER A 547 17.92 -13.06 -24.64
CA SER A 547 16.62 -12.64 -25.16
C SER A 547 16.64 -11.25 -25.76
N LEU A 548 17.37 -10.29 -25.18
CA LEU A 548 17.48 -8.93 -25.71
C LEU A 548 18.27 -8.90 -27.02
N ASN A 549 19.40 -9.62 -27.09
CA ASN A 549 20.15 -9.76 -28.35
C ASN A 549 19.31 -10.43 -29.44
N ALA A 550 18.58 -11.50 -29.11
CA ALA A 550 17.67 -12.15 -30.06
C ALA A 550 16.52 -11.23 -30.51
N THR A 551 16.00 -10.39 -29.61
CA THR A 551 14.98 -9.37 -29.92
C THR A 551 15.51 -8.35 -30.94
N LEU A 552 16.72 -7.83 -30.73
CA LEU A 552 17.35 -6.87 -31.63
C LEU A 552 17.63 -7.49 -33.01
N ILE A 553 18.06 -8.75 -33.05
CA ILE A 553 18.23 -9.51 -34.30
C ILE A 553 16.90 -9.70 -35.01
N SER A 554 15.84 -10.09 -34.29
CA SER A 554 14.50 -10.29 -34.87
C SER A 554 13.94 -8.99 -35.44
N LEU A 555 14.14 -7.88 -34.74
CA LEU A 555 13.80 -6.54 -35.20
C LEU A 555 14.55 -6.17 -36.48
N ALA A 556 15.86 -6.43 -36.54
CA ALA A 556 16.65 -6.21 -37.76
C ALA A 556 16.14 -7.04 -38.95
N TYR A 557 15.74 -8.29 -38.73
CA TYR A 557 15.17 -9.13 -39.78
C TYR A 557 13.80 -8.66 -40.28
N CYS A 558 13.00 -7.98 -39.45
CA CYS A 558 11.75 -7.34 -39.89
C CYS A 558 12.00 -6.31 -40.99
N PHE A 559 13.16 -5.63 -40.98
CA PHE A 559 13.54 -4.66 -42.02
C PHE A 559 14.10 -5.29 -43.30
N LEU A 560 14.53 -6.56 -43.25
CA LEU A 560 15.17 -7.26 -44.38
C LEU A 560 14.23 -8.16 -45.17
N LYS A 561 13.27 -8.81 -44.52
CA LYS A 561 12.39 -9.80 -45.15
C LYS A 561 10.92 -9.41 -44.96
N LYS A 562 10.14 -9.47 -46.04
CA LYS A 562 8.67 -9.42 -46.01
C LYS A 562 8.08 -10.75 -45.52
N SER A 563 8.43 -11.17 -44.32
CA SER A 563 7.92 -12.39 -43.68
C SER A 563 7.36 -12.05 -42.30
N SER A 564 6.31 -12.76 -41.88
CA SER A 564 5.67 -12.59 -40.57
C SER A 564 6.47 -13.21 -39.42
N TRP A 565 7.36 -14.17 -39.70
CA TRP A 565 8.08 -14.91 -38.67
C TRP A 565 8.97 -14.05 -37.74
N PRO A 566 9.77 -13.07 -38.26
CA PRO A 566 10.55 -12.17 -37.40
C PRO A 566 9.68 -11.27 -36.51
N VAL A 567 8.46 -10.95 -36.94
CA VAL A 567 7.52 -10.16 -36.14
C VAL A 567 7.02 -10.99 -34.96
N ILE A 568 6.64 -12.24 -35.20
CA ILE A 568 6.19 -13.17 -34.15
C ILE A 568 7.29 -13.40 -33.12
N LEU A 569 8.52 -13.68 -33.57
CA LEU A 569 9.67 -13.86 -32.69
C LEU A 569 9.96 -12.59 -31.87
N PHE A 570 9.88 -11.40 -32.48
CA PHE A 570 10.04 -10.14 -31.76
C PHE A 570 8.98 -9.96 -30.67
N SER A 571 7.71 -10.26 -30.98
CA SER A 571 6.60 -10.17 -30.03
C SER A 571 6.72 -11.13 -28.84
N ILE A 572 7.43 -12.25 -28.99
CA ILE A 572 7.67 -13.22 -27.89
C ILE A 572 8.93 -12.83 -27.09
N LEU A 573 10.01 -12.46 -27.77
CA LEU A 573 11.31 -12.21 -27.14
C LEU A 573 11.37 -10.87 -26.40
N LEU A 574 10.66 -9.84 -26.88
CA LEU A 574 10.63 -8.54 -26.24
C LEU A 574 10.06 -8.61 -24.80
N PRO A 575 8.87 -9.20 -24.55
CA PRO A 575 8.37 -9.40 -23.20
C PRO A 575 9.32 -10.22 -22.31
N LEU A 576 9.92 -11.29 -22.85
CA LEU A 576 10.87 -12.12 -22.10
C LEU A 576 12.10 -11.31 -21.67
N SER A 577 12.62 -10.44 -22.55
CA SER A 577 13.74 -9.54 -22.22
C SER A 577 13.36 -8.48 -21.18
N LEU A 578 12.16 -7.89 -21.28
CA LEU A 578 11.69 -6.91 -20.31
C LEU A 578 11.45 -7.53 -18.94
N LEU A 579 10.84 -8.71 -18.89
CA LEU A 579 10.58 -9.45 -17.66
C LEU A 579 11.88 -9.91 -16.99
N SER A 580 12.80 -10.52 -17.74
CA SER A 580 14.09 -10.97 -17.19
C SER A 580 14.97 -9.80 -16.74
N GLY A 581 14.99 -8.69 -17.48
CA GLY A 581 15.71 -7.48 -17.08
C GLY A 581 15.10 -6.80 -15.85
N GLY A 582 13.77 -6.73 -15.76
CA GLY A 582 13.05 -6.22 -14.60
C GLY A 582 13.28 -7.05 -13.34
N GLU A 583 13.18 -8.38 -13.45
CA GLU A 583 13.46 -9.30 -12.34
C GLU A 583 14.93 -9.30 -11.94
N LEU A 584 15.86 -9.19 -12.89
CA LEU A 584 17.29 -9.02 -12.58
C LEU A 584 17.52 -7.75 -11.76
N PHE A 585 16.96 -6.61 -12.20
CA PHE A 585 17.09 -5.34 -11.50
C PHE A 585 16.50 -5.42 -10.09
N ARG A 586 15.27 -5.94 -9.96
CA ARG A 586 14.59 -6.13 -8.68
C ARG A 586 15.42 -7.00 -7.73
N THR A 587 15.92 -8.13 -8.24
CA THR A 587 16.72 -9.09 -7.46
C THR A 587 18.06 -8.50 -7.04
N ALA A 588 18.79 -7.87 -7.95
CA ALA A 588 20.06 -7.21 -7.66
C ALA A 588 19.89 -6.05 -6.66
N TRP A 589 18.81 -5.29 -6.79
CA TRP A 589 18.45 -4.23 -5.85
C TRP A 589 18.18 -4.78 -4.44
N THR A 590 17.43 -5.88 -4.32
CA THR A 590 17.17 -6.53 -3.03
C THR A 590 18.44 -7.13 -2.42
N LEU A 591 19.31 -7.77 -3.22
CA LEU A 591 20.57 -8.35 -2.74
C LEU A 591 21.62 -7.32 -2.31
N ASN A 592 21.54 -6.09 -2.83
CA ASN A 592 22.39 -4.97 -2.42
C ASN A 592 21.90 -4.30 -1.13
N ARG A 593 20.71 -4.64 -0.62
CA ARG A 593 20.29 -4.16 0.71
C ARG A 593 20.99 -4.98 1.80
N PRO A 594 21.58 -4.33 2.82
CA PRO A 594 22.22 -5.04 3.89
C PRO A 594 21.16 -5.80 4.70
N LEU A 595 21.15 -7.12 4.56
CA LEU A 595 20.44 -7.99 5.47
C LEU A 595 21.13 -7.92 6.84
N ALA A 596 20.37 -7.61 7.88
CA ALA A 596 20.88 -7.54 9.24
C ALA A 596 20.22 -8.60 10.12
N VAL A 597 20.97 -9.06 11.12
CA VAL A 597 20.51 -10.02 12.13
C VAL A 597 20.81 -9.44 13.50
N LEU A 598 19.87 -9.56 14.44
CA LEU A 598 20.11 -9.08 15.81
C LEU A 598 21.13 -9.97 16.52
N GLU A 599 22.19 -9.39 17.08
CA GLU A 599 23.20 -10.14 17.83
C GLU A 599 22.61 -10.73 19.11
N LYS A 600 21.83 -9.90 19.81
CA LYS A 600 21.18 -10.20 21.09
C LYS A 600 19.75 -9.68 21.09
N ARG A 601 18.94 -10.19 22.02
CA ARG A 601 17.54 -9.75 22.19
C ARG A 601 17.50 -8.23 22.34
N SER A 602 16.75 -7.57 21.47
CA SER A 602 16.75 -6.12 21.36
C SER A 602 15.33 -5.58 21.32
N VAL A 603 15.16 -4.40 21.91
CA VAL A 603 13.89 -3.68 21.86
C VAL A 603 13.95 -2.65 20.74
N VAL A 604 12.98 -2.74 19.83
CA VAL A 604 12.73 -1.78 18.76
C VAL A 604 12.02 -0.58 19.37
N LYS A 605 12.55 0.62 19.14
CA LYS A 605 12.01 1.89 19.67
C LYS A 605 11.28 2.69 18.60
N LYS A 606 10.31 3.51 19.00
CA LYS A 606 9.58 4.40 18.08
C LYS A 606 10.44 5.56 17.57
N ILE A 607 11.39 6.02 18.40
CA ILE A 607 12.22 7.22 18.17
C ILE A 607 13.68 6.84 18.49
N PRO A 608 14.69 7.36 17.76
CA PRO A 608 16.11 7.03 17.94
C PRO A 608 16.75 7.72 19.16
N GLU A 609 16.14 7.57 20.32
CA GLU A 609 16.60 8.16 21.59
C GLU A 609 16.44 7.17 22.74
N ALA A 610 17.26 7.31 23.78
CA ALA A 610 17.19 6.43 24.96
C ALA A 610 15.82 6.49 25.67
N ILE A 611 15.17 7.66 25.64
CA ILE A 611 13.85 7.91 26.25
C ILE A 611 12.71 7.43 25.33
N GLY A 612 13.00 7.10 24.07
CA GLY A 612 12.00 6.66 23.10
C GLY A 612 11.23 5.44 23.60
N SER A 613 9.91 5.46 23.45
CA SER A 613 9.04 4.38 23.89
C SER A 613 9.33 3.09 23.14
N ASP A 614 9.26 1.98 23.88
CA ASP A 614 9.47 0.65 23.36
C ASP A 614 8.29 0.26 22.46
N TRP A 615 8.59 -0.27 21.28
CA TRP A 615 7.60 -0.67 20.27
C TRP A 615 7.42 -2.19 20.28
N LEU A 616 8.51 -2.94 20.12
CA LEU A 616 8.49 -4.40 19.95
C LEU A 616 9.80 -5.00 20.45
N SER A 617 9.75 -6.11 21.18
CA SER A 617 10.96 -6.86 21.55
C SER A 617 11.20 -7.97 20.54
N LEU A 618 12.37 -7.97 19.90
CA LEU A 618 12.79 -9.00 18.97
C LEU A 618 13.83 -9.93 19.60
N PRO A 619 13.74 -11.25 19.37
CA PRO A 619 14.73 -12.21 19.88
C PRO A 619 16.10 -12.02 19.21
N SER A 620 17.15 -12.56 19.83
CA SER A 620 18.46 -12.69 19.18
C SER A 620 18.32 -13.52 17.91
N ALA A 621 19.20 -13.30 16.93
CA ALA A 621 19.20 -13.95 15.63
C ALA A 621 17.98 -13.64 14.72
N ALA A 622 17.05 -12.77 15.14
CA ALA A 622 15.97 -12.32 14.26
C ALA A 622 16.49 -11.50 13.08
N SER A 623 16.04 -11.83 11.87
CA SER A 623 16.39 -11.10 10.65
C SER A 623 15.52 -9.86 10.45
N VAL A 624 16.17 -8.76 10.08
CA VAL A 624 15.54 -7.46 9.87
C VAL A 624 16.13 -6.78 8.64
N GLU A 625 15.37 -5.89 8.02
CA GLU A 625 15.83 -5.09 6.89
C GLU A 625 16.49 -3.82 7.42
N TYR A 626 17.76 -3.58 7.10
CA TYR A 626 18.41 -2.29 7.37
C TYR A 626 17.86 -1.21 6.44
N LYS A 627 17.46 -0.05 6.99
CA LYS A 627 17.00 1.11 6.20
C LYS A 627 17.98 2.28 6.26
N LYS A 628 18.20 2.83 7.46
CA LYS A 628 18.91 4.10 7.67
C LYS A 628 19.61 4.13 9.01
N GLU A 629 20.72 4.85 9.11
CA GLU A 629 21.45 5.08 10.36
C GLU A 629 21.34 6.54 10.79
N VAL A 630 21.09 6.76 12.09
CA VAL A 630 21.01 8.07 12.75
C VAL A 630 21.69 7.96 14.12
N GLY A 631 22.88 8.54 14.25
CA GLY A 631 23.68 8.42 15.47
C GLY A 631 24.00 6.96 15.80
N GLU A 632 23.72 6.54 17.03
CA GLU A 632 23.91 5.16 17.52
C GLU A 632 22.72 4.22 17.19
N TYR A 633 21.70 4.72 16.48
CA TYR A 633 20.50 3.95 16.14
C TYR A 633 20.40 3.67 14.64
N ILE A 634 19.90 2.50 14.32
CA ILE A 634 19.57 2.06 12.97
C ILE A 634 18.06 1.87 12.89
N LEU A 635 17.45 2.51 11.89
CA LEU A 635 16.09 2.24 11.46
C LEU A 635 16.07 0.89 10.75
N ILE A 636 15.27 -0.01 11.26
CA ILE A 636 15.04 -1.33 10.72
C ILE A 636 13.57 -1.50 10.34
N ASN A 637 13.31 -2.35 9.36
CA ASN A 637 11.97 -2.87 9.09
C ASN A 637 11.90 -4.34 9.52
N THR A 638 10.90 -4.67 10.32
CA THR A 638 10.73 -5.99 10.92
C THR A 638 9.97 -6.94 9.99
N SER A 639 9.95 -8.24 10.32
CA SER A 639 9.11 -9.23 9.63
C SER A 639 7.61 -8.96 9.76
N TYR A 640 7.21 -8.16 10.74
CA TYR A 640 5.84 -7.74 11.00
C TYR A 640 5.42 -6.50 10.19
N GLY A 641 6.28 -5.98 9.30
CA GLY A 641 6.00 -4.77 8.52
C GLY A 641 6.08 -3.46 9.31
N LEU A 642 6.57 -3.53 10.55
CA LEU A 642 6.78 -2.37 11.42
C LEU A 642 8.19 -1.81 11.23
N GLU A 643 8.29 -0.49 11.06
CA GLU A 643 9.56 0.24 11.06
C GLU A 643 9.87 0.78 12.46
N GLY A 644 11.12 0.65 12.92
CA GLY A 644 11.55 1.19 14.20
C GLY A 644 13.05 1.13 14.43
N TRP A 645 13.51 1.69 15.54
CA TRP A 645 14.92 1.97 15.79
C TRP A 645 15.55 0.97 16.75
N VAL A 646 16.73 0.45 16.41
CA VAL A 646 17.53 -0.44 17.26
C VAL A 646 18.95 0.10 17.37
N LEU A 647 19.62 -0.14 18.50
CA LEU A 647 21.02 0.23 18.68
C LEU A 647 21.92 -0.49 17.66
N LYS A 648 22.85 0.25 17.09
CA LYS A 648 23.80 -0.25 16.09
C LYS A 648 24.62 -1.44 16.60
N ASP A 649 25.06 -1.38 17.85
CA ASP A 649 25.83 -2.45 18.51
C ASP A 649 25.05 -3.74 18.69
N ASN A 650 23.73 -3.72 18.48
CA ASN A 650 22.91 -4.92 18.58
C ASN A 650 22.64 -5.57 17.21
N LEU A 651 23.15 -5.00 16.12
CA LEU A 651 22.92 -5.46 14.75
C LEU A 651 24.20 -6.04 14.14
N LEU A 652 24.16 -7.31 13.78
CA LEU A 652 25.17 -7.96 12.96
C LEU A 652 24.90 -7.67 11.49
N LEU A 653 25.91 -7.09 10.85
CA LEU A 653 25.93 -6.80 9.42
C LEU A 653 27.14 -7.50 8.81
N LEU A 654 26.91 -8.29 7.76
CA LEU A 654 27.98 -8.76 6.90
C LEU A 654 28.47 -7.57 6.08
N LYS A 655 29.42 -6.81 6.63
CA LYS A 655 30.05 -5.71 5.93
C LYS A 655 30.90 -6.29 4.81
N GLU A 656 30.43 -6.20 3.56
CA GLU A 656 31.28 -6.36 2.38
C GLU A 656 32.29 -5.19 2.38
N ARG A 657 33.39 -5.29 3.14
CA ARG A 657 34.53 -4.41 2.89
C ARG A 657 35.47 -5.09 1.90
N SER A 658 35.22 -4.78 0.64
CA SER A 658 36.28 -4.34 -0.26
C SER A 658 35.67 -3.28 -1.18
N HIS A 659 35.66 -2.03 -0.71
CA HIS A 659 35.84 -0.92 -1.64
C HIS A 659 37.18 -1.18 -2.36
N PRO A 660 37.26 -1.06 -3.69
CA PRO A 660 38.47 -0.49 -4.26
C PRO A 660 38.64 0.96 -3.79
#